data_AF-A0AAD4ZWM2-F1
#
_entry.id   AF-A0AAD4ZWM2-F1
#
_cell.length_a   1.000
_cell.length_b   1.000
_cell.length_c   1.000
_cell.angle_alpha   90.00
_cell.angle_beta   90.00
_cell.angle_gamma   90.00
#
_symmetry.space_group_name_H-M   'P 1'
#
loop_
_entity.id
_entity.type
_entity.pdbx_description
1 polymer ?
#
loop_
_entity_poly.entity_id
_entity_poly.type
_entity_poly.pdbx_seq_one_letter_code
_entity_poly.pdbx_strand_id
1 'polypeptide(L)'
;MQHAPATIEEQLLLKAIKEECPWENLPKRLQVTLSSKEEWHRRVIEHCIKKRLPWNTCFARKVCKESEYYEDMMRYLRKNLALFPYHLAEYVCRVMRVSPFRYYCDMIFEVMKNEQPYDSIPNFSAADALRLTGIGRNEFIDIMNKCRSKKIMWKLNKSIAKELLPTQPVDFAIDPWWGICLVNFTLEEFKKLSEEEMATIDKICKEEANSYILFDPDIVKGLHQRGLIYFDVPVYPDDRFKVSRLEGFVSNREQSYEDPIEELLYAVFVVSSEHATVAELATTLQADLAQLQAAASFACRLGWAVKVFDPASVLRDTSLPGSPRNSLSDEDASRRSISSANMFADGDASLQGDVSGTENYGLSSLHDRVAFVVDANITSYLMMGSVSPGLKSHAVTLYEAGKLGHASITDLCKDLSTLEGTKFEGELQEFANHAFSLRCVLECLQSGGVATDVKTDEVCNNMDMIASNNDEATLIADVTLTEKSGHLTGQEVGFDDDVSVKSGMPQEGSVLAEPVSDRSDEIIIGTSSEDSTSLTEVPKADLNLQSNEKQVHDEGSDVGKEMLKRKNKFRVDILRCESLASLAPATLDRLFCRDYDIVVSMIPLPPSSVLPGPAGPFNFGPPSYSCMTPWMKLVLYSTVACGPLSVILMKGQCLRLLPAPLAGCEKALLWSWDGSTIGGLGGKFEGNLVKGSVLLHCLNSLLKYSAVLVQPLSKYDLDESGRIITMDIPLPLKNSDGSVACIGKELDMCEKESSKLNSLLVDLTSKIELWTVGYIRLLKLFKERDSDHFAPDDEKFEWVPLSVEFGMPLFSPKLCNNICKRVVSSQLLQKDLLTEHHDAMQSLRKRLRDVCAEYQATGPAAKLLYQKEQSKDFSRHLMNYASGRWNPLVDSSSPISGASSEHQRLKLANRHRSRTEVLSFDGSILRSYALSPVYEAATRPVEEALPVSTTKVEQEEADSREVVLPGVNLVFDGSELHPFEIGACLQARQPVSLIAEAAAASAVIQQNRAS
;
A
#
# COMPACT_ATOMS: atom_id res chain seq x y z
N MET A 1 3.03 -14.44 5.85
CA MET A 1 3.11 -15.30 4.64
C MET A 1 1.72 -15.88 4.35
N GLN A 2 1.48 -16.68 3.30
CA GLN A 2 0.23 -17.48 3.22
C GLN A 2 0.44 -18.81 3.96
N HIS A 3 0.04 -18.85 5.23
CA HIS A 3 0.12 -20.06 6.05
C HIS A 3 -0.96 -21.05 5.61
N ALA A 4 -0.63 -22.34 5.55
CA ALA A 4 -1.64 -23.38 5.40
C ALA A 4 -2.59 -23.37 6.62
N PRO A 5 -3.90 -23.59 6.45
CA PRO A 5 -4.83 -23.58 7.58
C PRO A 5 -4.48 -24.70 8.57
N ALA A 6 -4.06 -24.30 9.78
CA ALA A 6 -3.65 -25.21 10.85
C ALA A 6 -4.71 -26.29 11.11
N THR A 7 -4.29 -27.54 11.18
CA THR A 7 -5.23 -28.67 11.25
C THR A 7 -5.99 -28.69 12.58
N ILE A 8 -7.18 -29.30 12.62
CA ILE A 8 -7.98 -29.40 13.85
C ILE A 8 -7.18 -30.08 14.99
N GLU A 9 -6.32 -31.05 14.67
CA GLU A 9 -5.48 -31.72 15.67
C GLU A 9 -4.34 -30.83 16.17
N GLU A 10 -3.79 -29.97 15.31
CA GLU A 10 -2.78 -28.98 15.64
C GLU A 10 -3.35 -27.83 16.50
N GLN A 11 -4.58 -27.36 16.20
CA GLN A 11 -5.29 -26.41 17.06
C GLN A 11 -5.55 -26.99 18.46
N LEU A 12 -5.95 -28.26 18.55
CA LEU A 12 -6.13 -28.96 19.83
C LEU A 12 -4.79 -29.17 20.57
N LEU A 13 -3.71 -29.46 19.84
CA LEU A 13 -2.35 -29.59 20.39
C LEU A 13 -1.89 -28.25 21.00
N LEU A 14 -1.99 -27.16 20.24
CA LEU A 14 -1.63 -25.81 20.68
C LEU A 14 -2.43 -25.38 21.92
N LYS A 15 -3.74 -25.66 21.95
CA LYS A 15 -4.59 -25.43 23.13
C LYS A 15 -4.08 -26.20 24.35
N ALA A 16 -3.82 -27.50 24.21
CA ALA A 16 -3.35 -28.33 25.32
C ALA A 16 -1.96 -27.92 25.84
N ILE A 17 -1.07 -27.39 24.99
CA ILE A 17 0.22 -26.82 25.42
C ILE A 17 -0.01 -25.52 26.20
N LYS A 18 -0.89 -24.63 25.71
CA LYS A 18 -1.23 -23.36 26.37
C LYS A 18 -1.93 -23.54 27.73
N GLU A 19 -2.68 -24.62 27.90
CA GLU A 19 -3.33 -25.02 29.15
C GLU A 19 -2.41 -25.83 30.10
N GLU A 20 -1.13 -26.00 29.77
CA GLU A 20 -0.14 -26.83 30.49
C GLU A 20 -0.64 -28.26 30.83
N CYS A 21 -1.43 -28.85 29.93
CA CYS A 21 -2.11 -30.11 30.19
C CYS A 21 -1.13 -31.29 30.34
N PRO A 22 -1.18 -32.05 31.45
CA PRO A 22 -0.38 -33.26 31.59
C PRO A 22 -0.88 -34.34 30.62
N TRP A 23 0.01 -35.25 30.22
CA TRP A 23 -0.26 -36.35 29.28
C TRP A 23 -1.55 -37.13 29.61
N GLU A 24 -1.76 -37.38 30.89
CA GLU A 24 -2.86 -38.13 31.46
C GLU A 24 -4.23 -37.49 31.18
N ASN A 25 -4.28 -36.16 31.06
CA ASN A 25 -5.51 -35.37 30.85
C ASN A 25 -5.72 -34.98 29.37
N LEU A 26 -4.83 -35.35 28.46
CA LEU A 26 -4.98 -35.03 27.04
C LEU A 26 -6.25 -35.65 26.44
N PRO A 27 -6.92 -34.96 25.48
CA PRO A 27 -7.97 -35.56 24.67
C PRO A 27 -7.51 -36.88 24.05
N LYS A 28 -8.31 -37.94 24.18
CA LYS A 28 -7.97 -39.30 23.68
C LYS A 28 -7.53 -39.33 22.21
N ARG A 29 -8.06 -38.41 21.39
CA ARG A 29 -7.62 -38.21 19.99
C ARG A 29 -6.13 -37.86 19.90
N LEU A 30 -5.66 -36.89 20.69
CA LEU A 30 -4.24 -36.51 20.73
C LEU A 30 -3.37 -37.60 21.35
N GLN A 31 -3.85 -38.33 22.36
CA GLN A 31 -3.11 -39.48 22.92
C GLN A 31 -2.86 -40.57 21.86
N VAL A 32 -3.85 -40.83 20.99
CA VAL A 32 -3.71 -41.76 19.85
C VAL A 32 -2.75 -41.19 18.80
N THR A 33 -2.90 -39.92 18.37
CA THR A 33 -2.01 -39.31 17.36
C THR A 33 -0.55 -39.22 17.83
N LEU A 34 -0.30 -38.93 19.11
CA LEU A 34 1.05 -38.78 19.67
C LEU A 34 1.70 -40.11 20.08
N SER A 35 0.94 -41.19 20.27
CA SER A 35 1.41 -42.54 20.62
C SER A 35 2.12 -42.72 21.98
N SER A 36 2.87 -41.74 22.51
CA SER A 36 3.54 -41.85 23.81
C SER A 36 3.72 -40.52 24.55
N LYS A 37 3.99 -40.62 25.86
CA LYS A 37 4.26 -39.46 26.74
C LYS A 37 5.55 -38.74 26.36
N GLU A 38 6.55 -39.46 25.90
CA GLU A 38 7.85 -38.95 25.44
C GLU A 38 7.69 -38.17 24.13
N GLU A 39 6.75 -38.56 23.25
CA GLU A 39 6.39 -37.77 22.07
C GLU A 39 5.73 -36.45 22.48
N TRP A 40 4.75 -36.48 23.38
CA TRP A 40 4.13 -35.25 23.92
C TRP A 40 5.15 -34.32 24.56
N HIS A 41 6.02 -34.85 25.42
CA HIS A 41 7.13 -34.10 26.03
C HIS A 41 8.01 -33.43 24.96
N ARG A 42 8.33 -34.12 23.87
CA ARG A 42 9.10 -33.56 22.75
C ARG A 42 8.35 -32.45 22.01
N ARG A 43 7.04 -32.61 21.74
CA ARG A 43 6.22 -31.55 21.10
C ARG A 43 6.07 -30.32 21.98
N VAL A 44 5.96 -30.47 23.30
CA VAL A 44 5.96 -29.35 24.26
C VAL A 44 7.27 -28.57 24.17
N ILE A 45 8.42 -29.26 24.23
CA ILE A 45 9.74 -28.63 24.12
C ILE A 45 9.90 -27.94 22.76
N GLU A 46 9.59 -28.64 21.67
CA GLU A 46 9.70 -28.13 20.29
C GLU A 46 8.84 -26.87 20.09
N HIS A 47 7.60 -26.86 20.59
CA HIS A 47 6.73 -25.69 20.52
C HIS A 47 7.30 -24.50 21.30
N CYS A 48 7.74 -24.72 22.55
CA CYS A 48 8.30 -23.65 23.38
C CYS A 48 9.59 -23.07 22.75
N ILE A 49 10.44 -23.92 22.15
CA ILE A 49 11.65 -23.50 21.42
C ILE A 49 11.28 -22.69 20.16
N LYS A 50 10.32 -23.16 19.36
CA LYS A 50 9.83 -22.45 18.17
C LYS A 50 9.30 -21.05 18.51
N LYS A 51 8.49 -20.93 19.58
CA LYS A 51 7.97 -19.62 20.04
C LYS A 51 8.89 -18.87 21.02
N ARG A 52 10.18 -19.24 21.09
CA ARG A 52 11.26 -18.52 21.80
C ARG A 52 10.98 -18.23 23.29
N LEU A 53 10.22 -19.09 23.97
CA LEU A 53 9.74 -18.82 25.33
C LEU A 53 10.84 -18.99 26.40
N PRO A 54 10.86 -18.19 27.47
CA PRO A 54 11.73 -18.44 28.63
C PRO A 54 11.41 -19.77 29.31
N TRP A 55 12.43 -20.52 29.73
CA TRP A 55 12.23 -21.83 30.39
C TRP A 55 11.37 -21.74 31.65
N ASN A 56 11.64 -20.74 32.50
CA ASN A 56 10.96 -20.51 33.77
C ASN A 56 9.45 -20.19 33.62
N THR A 57 9.03 -19.51 32.55
CA THR A 57 7.62 -19.14 32.32
C THR A 57 6.84 -20.17 31.51
N CYS A 58 7.48 -20.94 30.63
CA CYS A 58 6.80 -21.90 29.75
C CYS A 58 6.61 -23.31 30.35
N PHE A 59 5.84 -24.14 29.64
CA PHE A 59 5.51 -25.51 30.06
C PHE A 59 6.74 -26.44 30.14
N ALA A 60 7.82 -26.15 29.40
CA ALA A 60 9.02 -26.98 29.35
C ALA A 60 9.68 -27.22 30.72
N ARG A 61 9.52 -26.32 31.71
CA ARG A 61 10.00 -26.51 33.09
C ARG A 61 9.46 -27.76 33.80
N LYS A 62 8.30 -28.28 33.38
CA LYS A 62 7.71 -29.51 33.90
C LYS A 62 8.22 -30.78 33.17
N VAL A 63 9.08 -30.61 32.15
CA VAL A 63 9.38 -31.63 31.14
C VAL A 63 10.88 -31.90 30.98
N CYS A 64 11.73 -30.87 30.97
CA CYS A 64 13.19 -30.98 30.85
C CYS A 64 13.93 -29.97 31.74
N LYS A 65 15.23 -30.17 31.97
CA LYS A 65 16.05 -29.23 32.74
C LYS A 65 16.34 -27.96 31.93
N GLU A 66 16.58 -26.87 32.64
CA GLU A 66 16.91 -25.56 32.05
C GLU A 66 18.12 -25.62 31.10
N SER A 67 19.20 -26.30 31.51
CA SER A 67 20.39 -26.48 30.67
C SER A 67 20.11 -27.26 29.38
N GLU A 68 19.34 -28.35 29.47
CA GLU A 68 18.95 -29.18 28.34
C GLU A 68 18.07 -28.39 27.36
N TYR A 69 17.13 -27.61 27.88
CA TYR A 69 16.25 -26.75 27.10
C TYR A 69 16.99 -25.68 26.30
N TYR A 70 17.90 -24.93 26.95
CA TYR A 70 18.65 -23.87 26.26
C TYR A 70 19.73 -24.43 25.33
N GLU A 71 20.34 -25.58 25.61
CA GLU A 71 21.20 -26.28 24.64
C GLU A 71 20.44 -26.71 23.39
N ASP A 72 19.25 -27.29 23.55
CA ASP A 72 18.39 -27.69 22.42
C ASP A 72 17.89 -26.46 21.65
N MET A 73 17.54 -25.37 22.33
CA MET A 73 17.18 -24.09 21.71
C MET A 73 18.34 -23.53 20.87
N MET A 74 19.56 -23.42 21.43
CA MET A 74 20.73 -22.90 20.71
C MET A 74 21.21 -23.83 19.57
N ARG A 75 20.81 -25.11 19.59
CA ARG A 75 21.01 -26.06 18.47
C ARG A 75 19.93 -25.90 17.40
N TYR A 76 18.68 -25.67 17.78
CA TYR A 76 17.59 -25.32 16.84
C TYR A 76 17.86 -23.99 16.13
N LEU A 77 18.26 -22.95 16.88
CA LEU A 77 18.51 -21.61 16.35
C LEU A 77 19.58 -21.62 15.24
N ARG A 78 20.78 -22.15 15.52
CA ARG A 78 21.85 -22.25 14.52
C ARG A 78 21.47 -23.10 13.30
N LYS A 79 20.76 -24.22 13.51
CA LYS A 79 20.30 -25.09 12.39
C LYS A 79 19.43 -24.33 11.38
N ASN A 80 18.63 -23.36 11.84
CA ASN A 80 17.75 -22.56 10.99
C ASN A 80 18.30 -21.16 10.69
N LEU A 81 19.59 -20.90 11.00
CA LEU A 81 20.26 -19.60 10.83
C LEU A 81 19.52 -18.43 11.53
N ALA A 82 18.83 -18.75 12.63
CA ALA A 82 17.90 -17.84 13.28
C ALA A 82 18.58 -16.76 14.13
N LEU A 83 17.81 -15.75 14.51
CA LEU A 83 18.28 -14.60 15.27
C LEU A 83 18.80 -15.00 16.67
N PHE A 84 19.82 -14.30 17.17
CA PHE A 84 20.28 -14.47 18.54
C PHE A 84 19.18 -14.04 19.53
N PRO A 85 18.83 -14.85 20.55
CA PRO A 85 17.72 -14.59 21.44
C PRO A 85 18.12 -13.59 22.54
N TYR A 86 18.19 -12.30 22.19
CA TYR A 86 18.60 -11.23 23.11
C TYR A 86 17.74 -11.15 24.38
N HIS A 87 16.44 -11.44 24.28
CA HIS A 87 15.52 -11.51 25.43
C HIS A 87 15.79 -12.68 26.38
N LEU A 88 16.69 -13.61 26.00
CA LEU A 88 17.16 -14.73 26.82
C LEU A 88 18.66 -14.61 27.16
N ALA A 89 19.28 -13.44 26.90
CA ALA A 89 20.71 -13.19 27.15
C ALA A 89 21.11 -13.38 28.63
N GLU A 90 20.19 -13.15 29.58
CA GLU A 90 20.41 -13.37 31.02
C GLU A 90 20.78 -14.83 31.36
N TYR A 91 20.39 -15.79 30.51
CA TYR A 91 20.86 -17.18 30.59
C TYR A 91 21.96 -17.46 29.56
N VAL A 92 21.76 -17.09 28.29
CA VAL A 92 22.66 -17.47 27.19
C VAL A 92 24.04 -16.81 27.31
N CYS A 93 24.12 -15.53 27.64
CA CYS A 93 25.39 -14.82 27.84
C CYS A 93 25.99 -15.15 29.22
N ARG A 94 25.21 -15.01 30.30
CA ARG A 94 25.73 -15.14 31.67
C ARG A 94 26.06 -16.58 32.07
N VAL A 95 25.17 -17.53 31.78
CA VAL A 95 25.27 -18.93 32.24
C VAL A 95 25.92 -19.82 31.19
N MET A 96 25.45 -19.79 29.93
CA MET A 96 26.04 -20.61 28.86
C MET A 96 27.36 -20.04 28.29
N ARG A 97 27.74 -18.81 28.66
CA ARG A 97 28.93 -18.09 28.14
C ARG A 97 28.96 -17.98 26.60
N VAL A 98 27.80 -17.91 25.94
CA VAL A 98 27.68 -17.71 24.49
C VAL A 98 27.36 -16.24 24.18
N SER A 99 28.36 -15.48 23.73
CA SER A 99 28.16 -14.11 23.23
C SER A 99 27.50 -14.08 21.84
N PRO A 100 26.73 -13.03 21.49
CA PRO A 100 26.17 -12.85 20.14
C PRO A 100 27.23 -12.92 19.02
N PHE A 101 28.36 -12.22 19.19
CA PHE A 101 29.48 -12.25 18.24
C PHE A 101 29.93 -13.68 17.91
N ARG A 102 30.18 -14.51 18.94
CA ARG A 102 30.57 -15.92 18.76
C ARG A 102 29.47 -16.74 18.09
N TYR A 103 28.20 -16.50 18.42
CA TYR A 103 27.06 -17.17 17.79
C TYR A 103 27.04 -16.91 16.27
N TYR A 104 27.18 -15.65 15.85
CA TYR A 104 27.18 -15.29 14.43
C TYR A 104 28.44 -15.76 13.69
N CYS A 105 29.63 -15.73 14.33
CA CYS A 105 30.83 -16.33 13.74
C CYS A 105 30.71 -17.86 13.55
N ASP A 106 30.15 -18.58 14.53
CA ASP A 106 29.84 -20.01 14.39
C ASP A 106 28.82 -20.23 13.25
N MET A 107 27.76 -19.40 13.17
CA MET A 107 26.73 -19.48 12.13
C MET A 107 27.29 -19.26 10.71
N ILE A 108 28.05 -18.18 10.49
CA ILE A 108 28.72 -17.89 9.20
C ILE A 108 29.67 -19.03 8.83
N PHE A 109 30.42 -19.57 9.79
CA PHE A 109 31.27 -20.73 9.58
C PHE A 109 30.47 -21.96 9.12
N GLU A 110 29.28 -22.21 9.66
CA GLU A 110 28.42 -23.32 9.22
C GLU A 110 27.85 -23.11 7.80
N VAL A 111 27.45 -21.88 7.44
CA VAL A 111 27.03 -21.52 6.07
C VAL A 111 28.16 -21.77 5.07
N MET A 112 29.37 -21.27 5.34
CA MET A 112 30.56 -21.49 4.51
C MET A 112 30.92 -22.99 4.40
N LYS A 113 30.96 -23.71 5.53
CA LYS A 113 31.25 -25.15 5.66
C LYS A 113 30.30 -26.03 4.85
N ASN A 114 29.05 -25.58 4.69
CA ASN A 114 28.01 -26.27 3.91
C ASN A 114 27.91 -25.74 2.46
N GLU A 115 28.83 -24.87 2.04
CA GLU A 115 28.91 -24.16 0.75
C GLU A 115 27.60 -23.48 0.32
N GLN A 116 26.81 -23.00 1.28
CA GLN A 116 25.58 -22.24 1.05
C GLN A 116 25.88 -20.77 0.68
N PRO A 117 25.00 -20.09 -0.07
CA PRO A 117 25.13 -18.65 -0.32
C PRO A 117 24.86 -17.84 0.95
N TYR A 118 25.43 -16.63 1.03
CA TYR A 118 25.12 -15.68 2.10
C TYR A 118 23.61 -15.37 2.19
N ASP A 119 22.95 -15.35 1.02
CA ASP A 119 21.51 -15.20 0.81
C ASP A 119 20.62 -16.24 1.52
N SER A 120 21.21 -17.30 2.09
CA SER A 120 20.48 -18.28 2.93
C SER A 120 20.27 -17.82 4.38
N ILE A 121 20.95 -16.75 4.81
CA ILE A 121 20.82 -16.18 6.16
C ILE A 121 19.59 -15.23 6.20
N PRO A 122 18.65 -15.36 7.15
CA PRO A 122 17.51 -14.43 7.32
C PRO A 122 17.93 -12.96 7.49
N ASN A 123 17.01 -12.04 7.22
CA ASN A 123 17.33 -10.61 7.05
C ASN A 123 17.91 -9.98 8.33
N PHE A 124 17.21 -10.15 9.45
CA PHE A 124 17.67 -9.64 10.74
C PHE A 124 18.90 -10.41 11.27
N SER A 125 19.01 -11.72 10.98
CA SER A 125 20.21 -12.51 11.27
C SER A 125 21.43 -11.99 10.51
N ALA A 126 21.29 -11.62 9.24
CA ALA A 126 22.36 -11.10 8.40
C ALA A 126 22.75 -9.68 8.80
N ALA A 127 21.78 -8.83 9.15
CA ALA A 127 22.03 -7.47 9.64
C ALA A 127 22.80 -7.46 10.98
N ASP A 128 22.40 -8.29 11.97
CA ASP A 128 23.11 -8.35 13.26
C ASP A 128 24.47 -9.07 13.14
N ALA A 129 24.58 -10.07 12.27
CA ALA A 129 25.85 -10.68 11.92
C ALA A 129 26.82 -9.66 11.27
N LEU A 130 26.35 -8.84 10.34
CA LEU A 130 27.12 -7.75 9.73
C LEU A 130 27.57 -6.74 10.80
N ARG A 131 26.65 -6.29 11.66
CA ARG A 131 26.92 -5.33 12.75
C ARG A 131 27.99 -5.81 13.72
N LEU A 132 28.01 -7.11 14.05
CA LEU A 132 28.92 -7.68 15.05
C LEU A 132 30.23 -8.23 14.47
N THR A 133 30.22 -8.72 13.23
CA THR A 133 31.37 -9.43 12.61
C THR A 133 32.02 -8.66 11.45
N GLY A 134 31.35 -7.65 10.90
CA GLY A 134 31.79 -6.94 9.70
C GLY A 134 31.67 -7.75 8.40
N ILE A 135 31.14 -8.97 8.43
CA ILE A 135 30.99 -9.83 7.25
C ILE A 135 29.63 -9.61 6.59
N GLY A 136 29.62 -8.79 5.55
CA GLY A 136 28.52 -8.69 4.60
C GLY A 136 28.62 -9.71 3.46
N ARG A 137 27.75 -9.54 2.47
CA ARG A 137 27.69 -10.38 1.27
C ARG A 137 29.03 -10.41 0.50
N ASN A 138 29.69 -9.26 0.38
CA ASN A 138 30.91 -9.12 -0.42
C ASN A 138 32.08 -9.79 0.30
N GLU A 139 32.22 -9.54 1.59
CA GLU A 139 33.25 -10.06 2.48
C GLU A 139 33.14 -11.58 2.60
N PHE A 140 31.91 -12.11 2.68
CA PHE A 140 31.62 -13.55 2.63
C PHE A 140 32.07 -14.18 1.31
N ILE A 141 31.74 -13.57 0.17
CA ILE A 141 32.16 -14.03 -1.16
C ILE A 141 33.68 -14.02 -1.27
N ASP A 142 34.33 -12.98 -0.76
CA ASP A 142 35.78 -12.84 -0.75
C ASP A 142 36.49 -13.90 0.11
N ILE A 143 35.97 -14.19 1.31
CA ILE A 143 36.47 -15.27 2.17
C ILE A 143 36.27 -16.63 1.48
N MET A 144 35.09 -16.88 0.91
CA MET A 144 34.81 -18.12 0.17
C MET A 144 35.72 -18.30 -1.04
N ASN A 145 36.03 -17.23 -1.78
CA ASN A 145 36.99 -17.24 -2.88
C ASN A 145 38.42 -17.50 -2.40
N LYS A 146 38.85 -16.88 -1.29
CA LYS A 146 40.15 -17.12 -0.63
C LYS A 146 40.29 -18.55 -0.08
N CYS A 147 39.19 -19.17 0.36
CA CYS A 147 39.16 -20.59 0.73
C CYS A 147 39.16 -21.53 -0.48
N ARG A 148 38.51 -21.15 -1.59
CA ARG A 148 38.41 -21.97 -2.82
C ARG A 148 39.67 -21.94 -3.69
N SER A 149 40.49 -20.88 -3.63
CA SER A 149 41.71 -20.74 -4.43
C SER A 149 42.88 -21.62 -3.96
N LYS A 150 42.98 -21.92 -2.65
CA LYS A 150 44.03 -22.75 -2.05
C LYS A 150 43.76 -24.27 -2.17
N LYS A 151 43.24 -24.71 -3.33
CA LYS A 151 42.62 -26.04 -3.51
C LYS A 151 43.64 -27.19 -3.66
N ILE A 152 43.55 -28.18 -2.76
CA ILE A 152 43.82 -29.58 -3.09
C ILE A 152 42.60 -30.40 -2.63
N MET A 153 41.91 -31.02 -3.60
CA MET A 153 40.64 -31.74 -3.47
C MET A 153 39.38 -30.93 -3.10
N TRP A 154 38.22 -31.57 -3.31
CA TRP A 154 36.89 -30.97 -3.43
C TRP A 154 36.14 -30.77 -2.09
N LYS A 155 36.80 -30.26 -1.05
CA LYS A 155 36.15 -29.89 0.22
C LYS A 155 36.77 -28.63 0.80
N LEU A 156 35.95 -27.70 1.30
CA LEU A 156 36.40 -26.49 1.99
C LEU A 156 37.38 -26.85 3.14
N ASN A 157 38.55 -26.21 3.17
CA ASN A 157 39.50 -26.43 4.25
C ASN A 157 39.02 -25.70 5.52
N LYS A 158 38.58 -26.49 6.50
CA LYS A 158 37.93 -26.03 7.73
C LYS A 158 38.83 -25.21 8.65
N SER A 159 40.15 -25.34 8.58
CA SER A 159 41.05 -24.49 9.37
C SER A 159 41.11 -23.09 8.76
N ILE A 160 41.39 -22.99 7.46
CA ILE A 160 41.50 -21.73 6.72
C ILE A 160 40.21 -20.89 6.83
N ALA A 161 39.04 -21.53 6.72
CA ALA A 161 37.76 -20.82 6.89
C ALA A 161 37.58 -20.26 8.32
N LYS A 162 38.17 -20.90 9.35
CA LYS A 162 38.14 -20.40 10.73
C LYS A 162 39.25 -19.39 11.03
N GLU A 163 40.37 -19.45 10.33
CA GLU A 163 41.49 -18.49 10.38
C GLU A 163 41.15 -17.16 9.69
N LEU A 164 40.21 -17.14 8.74
CA LEU A 164 39.76 -15.95 8.01
C LEU A 164 38.53 -15.25 8.61
N LEU A 165 37.94 -15.80 9.68
CA LEU A 165 36.85 -15.15 10.43
C LEU A 165 37.41 -14.25 11.54
N PRO A 166 36.72 -13.15 11.89
CA PRO A 166 37.16 -12.25 12.95
C PRO A 166 37.26 -12.96 14.31
N THR A 167 38.27 -12.57 15.08
CA THR A 167 38.52 -13.09 16.44
C THR A 167 37.98 -12.18 17.55
N GLN A 168 37.65 -10.92 17.20
CA GLN A 168 37.05 -9.91 18.08
C GLN A 168 35.84 -9.27 17.37
N PRO A 169 34.83 -8.79 18.12
CA PRO A 169 33.71 -8.06 17.54
C PRO A 169 34.15 -6.74 16.90
N VAL A 170 33.40 -6.31 15.89
CA VAL A 170 33.56 -4.98 15.29
C VAL A 170 33.03 -3.90 16.25
N ASP A 171 33.66 -2.74 16.25
CA ASP A 171 33.21 -1.57 17.01
C ASP A 171 31.91 -1.00 16.40
N PHE A 172 30.86 -0.88 17.22
CA PHE A 172 29.57 -0.31 16.85
C PHE A 172 29.14 0.77 17.86
N ALA A 173 28.21 1.64 17.46
CA ALA A 173 27.69 2.69 18.35
C ALA A 173 26.80 2.09 19.46
N ILE A 174 27.08 2.48 20.71
CA ILE A 174 26.33 2.10 21.92
C ILE A 174 25.63 3.36 22.44
N ASP A 175 24.31 3.35 22.63
CA ASP A 175 23.65 4.52 23.19
C ASP A 175 23.97 4.68 24.69
N PRO A 176 24.01 5.91 25.23
CA PRO A 176 24.31 6.17 26.64
C PRO A 176 23.39 5.45 27.65
N TRP A 177 22.18 5.05 27.23
CA TRP A 177 21.16 4.41 28.06
C TRP A 177 21.21 2.87 28.07
N TRP A 178 22.02 2.23 27.21
CA TRP A 178 22.14 0.76 27.19
C TRP A 178 22.70 0.25 28.53
N GLY A 179 22.22 -0.88 29.01
CA GLY A 179 22.66 -1.50 30.26
C GLY A 179 23.92 -2.34 30.07
N ILE A 180 24.84 -2.34 31.04
CA ILE A 180 26.00 -3.24 31.09
C ILE A 180 25.70 -4.41 32.02
N CYS A 181 25.83 -5.64 31.50
CA CYS A 181 25.58 -6.87 32.24
C CYS A 181 26.82 -7.78 32.26
N LEU A 182 27.12 -8.36 33.43
CA LEU A 182 28.26 -9.26 33.63
C LEU A 182 27.94 -10.71 33.21
N VAL A 183 28.96 -11.47 32.81
CA VAL A 183 28.87 -12.93 32.66
C VAL A 183 29.56 -13.66 33.82
N ASN A 184 29.27 -14.94 34.02
CA ASN A 184 29.87 -15.72 35.11
C ASN A 184 31.38 -15.92 34.88
N PHE A 185 32.22 -15.20 35.64
CA PHE A 185 33.68 -15.23 35.52
C PHE A 185 34.29 -16.56 35.96
N THR A 186 35.36 -16.98 35.28
CA THR A 186 36.29 -18.00 35.78
C THR A 186 37.36 -17.38 36.69
N LEU A 187 37.94 -18.19 37.59
CA LEU A 187 39.04 -17.79 38.47
C LEU A 187 40.32 -17.34 37.72
N GLU A 188 40.44 -17.68 36.44
CA GLU A 188 41.55 -17.22 35.59
C GLU A 188 41.28 -15.86 34.95
N GLU A 189 40.04 -15.60 34.54
CA GLU A 189 39.65 -14.30 33.96
C GLU A 189 39.71 -13.21 35.01
N PHE A 190 39.22 -13.48 36.22
CA PHE A 190 39.25 -12.53 37.35
C PHE A 190 40.68 -12.12 37.74
N LYS A 191 41.64 -13.05 37.64
CA LYS A 191 43.09 -12.78 37.89
C LYS A 191 43.78 -11.99 36.76
N LYS A 192 43.11 -11.78 35.63
CA LYS A 192 43.61 -11.05 34.46
C LYS A 192 42.92 -9.68 34.33
N LEU A 193 42.23 -9.20 35.36
CA LEU A 193 41.62 -7.87 35.41
C LEU A 193 42.64 -6.81 35.86
N SER A 194 42.57 -5.60 35.31
CA SER A 194 43.22 -4.43 35.92
C SER A 194 42.47 -3.97 37.17
N GLU A 195 43.06 -3.10 37.99
CA GLU A 195 42.37 -2.49 39.14
C GLU A 195 41.15 -1.66 38.70
N GLU A 196 41.23 -1.02 37.53
CA GLU A 196 40.18 -0.19 36.92
C GLU A 196 39.05 -1.04 36.32
N GLU A 197 39.37 -2.15 35.65
CA GLU A 197 38.40 -3.16 35.22
C GLU A 197 37.70 -3.79 36.43
N MET A 198 38.45 -4.09 37.49
CA MET A 198 37.91 -4.68 38.71
C MET A 198 36.99 -3.69 39.43
N ALA A 199 37.36 -2.42 39.58
CA ALA A 199 36.51 -1.37 40.14
C ALA A 199 35.23 -1.15 39.31
N THR A 200 35.32 -1.25 37.98
CA THR A 200 34.18 -1.18 37.06
C THR A 200 33.21 -2.34 37.29
N ILE A 201 33.71 -3.58 37.38
CA ILE A 201 32.91 -4.76 37.71
C ILE A 201 32.28 -4.64 39.11
N ASP A 202 33.04 -4.14 40.08
CA ASP A 202 32.58 -3.95 41.46
C ASP A 202 31.50 -2.87 41.57
N LYS A 203 31.48 -1.89 40.66
CA LYS A 203 30.39 -0.89 40.52
C LYS A 203 29.14 -1.52 39.89
N ILE A 204 29.29 -2.29 38.81
CA ILE A 204 28.19 -3.00 38.13
C ILE A 204 27.47 -3.98 39.10
N CYS A 205 28.19 -4.56 40.06
CA CYS A 205 27.63 -5.42 41.11
C CYS A 205 26.86 -4.67 42.23
N LYS A 206 26.90 -3.34 42.29
CA LYS A 206 26.38 -2.54 43.44
C LYS A 206 25.27 -1.56 43.06
N GLU A 207 25.27 -1.07 41.82
CA GLU A 207 24.25 -0.12 41.34
C GLU A 207 23.09 -0.87 40.67
N GLU A 208 21.85 -0.46 40.97
CA GLU A 208 20.64 -1.06 40.37
C GLU A 208 20.42 -0.64 38.91
N ALA A 209 21.12 0.41 38.44
CA ALA A 209 20.95 1.02 37.12
C ALA A 209 22.29 1.17 36.38
N ASN A 210 22.74 0.10 35.72
CA ASN A 210 24.07 0.02 35.08
C ASN A 210 24.11 0.59 33.64
N SER A 211 23.65 1.82 33.43
CA SER A 211 23.66 2.47 32.11
C SER A 211 25.08 2.84 31.65
N TYR A 212 25.37 2.65 30.35
CA TYR A 212 26.67 2.85 29.71
C TYR A 212 27.32 4.21 30.01
N ILE A 213 26.51 5.28 30.09
CA ILE A 213 26.95 6.65 30.44
C ILE A 213 27.67 6.77 31.80
N LEU A 214 27.51 5.80 32.70
CA LEU A 214 28.09 5.81 34.04
C LEU A 214 29.51 5.21 34.10
N PHE A 215 30.07 4.76 32.98
CA PHE A 215 31.31 3.99 32.93
C PHE A 215 32.29 4.53 31.87
N ASP A 216 33.55 4.15 31.99
CA ASP A 216 34.59 4.54 31.02
C ASP A 216 34.41 3.74 29.70
N PRO A 217 34.28 4.42 28.54
CA PRO A 217 34.09 3.76 27.25
C PRO A 217 35.17 2.75 26.89
N ASP A 218 36.44 3.03 27.18
CA ASP A 218 37.57 2.18 26.77
C ASP A 218 37.71 0.95 27.67
N ILE A 219 37.45 1.09 28.98
CA ILE A 219 37.39 -0.06 29.91
C ILE A 219 36.24 -1.00 29.53
N VAL A 220 35.05 -0.44 29.29
CA VAL A 220 33.86 -1.22 28.89
C VAL A 220 34.10 -1.92 27.55
N LYS A 221 34.71 -1.22 26.58
CA LYS A 221 35.10 -1.78 25.28
C LYS A 221 36.08 -2.95 25.43
N GLY A 222 37.11 -2.82 26.28
CA GLY A 222 38.06 -3.88 26.59
C GLY A 222 37.38 -5.12 27.21
N LEU A 223 36.50 -4.92 28.19
CA LEU A 223 35.72 -5.99 28.81
C LEU A 223 34.77 -6.69 27.80
N HIS A 224 34.16 -5.94 26.88
CA HIS A 224 33.30 -6.49 25.82
C HIS A 224 34.10 -7.30 24.79
N GLN A 225 35.24 -6.80 24.30
CA GLN A 225 36.12 -7.53 23.39
C GLN A 225 36.68 -8.82 24.01
N ARG A 226 36.83 -8.86 25.34
CA ARG A 226 37.19 -10.06 26.12
C ARG A 226 36.02 -11.02 26.38
N GLY A 227 34.78 -10.63 26.05
CA GLY A 227 33.58 -11.43 26.30
C GLY A 227 33.22 -11.58 27.78
N LEU A 228 33.57 -10.58 28.60
CA LEU A 228 33.34 -10.55 30.05
C LEU A 228 32.08 -9.77 30.44
N ILE A 229 31.52 -9.00 29.51
CA ILE A 229 30.24 -8.31 29.62
C ILE A 229 29.42 -8.51 28.35
N TYR A 230 28.12 -8.25 28.44
CA TYR A 230 27.22 -8.06 27.31
C TYR A 230 26.35 -6.83 27.56
N PHE A 231 25.88 -6.21 26.47
CA PHE A 231 24.96 -5.08 26.56
C PHE A 231 23.52 -5.57 26.60
N ASP A 232 22.74 -5.01 27.52
CA ASP A 232 21.30 -5.04 27.46
C ASP A 232 20.73 -3.70 26.96
N VAL A 233 19.52 -3.74 26.39
CA VAL A 233 18.85 -2.59 25.78
C VAL A 233 17.43 -2.58 26.34
N PRO A 234 17.24 -2.01 27.55
CA PRO A 234 16.01 -2.15 28.32
C PRO A 234 14.90 -1.26 27.75
N VAL A 235 13.80 -1.90 27.33
CA VAL A 235 12.62 -1.23 26.77
C VAL A 235 11.46 -1.38 27.72
N TYR A 236 10.89 -0.26 28.17
CA TYR A 236 9.76 -0.19 29.11
C TYR A 236 8.42 0.01 28.39
N PRO A 237 7.27 -0.30 29.01
CA PRO A 237 5.96 -0.19 28.36
C PRO A 237 5.61 1.23 27.88
N ASP A 238 6.03 2.25 28.64
CA ASP A 238 5.76 3.67 28.37
C ASP A 238 6.79 4.32 27.43
N ASP A 239 7.85 3.59 27.06
CA ASP A 239 8.86 4.10 26.12
C ASP A 239 8.25 4.35 24.73
N ARG A 240 8.81 5.32 24.01
CA ARG A 240 8.41 5.72 22.67
C ARG A 240 9.58 5.58 21.71
N PHE A 241 9.32 5.12 20.48
CA PHE A 241 10.36 4.83 19.51
C PHE A 241 10.05 5.43 18.15
N LYS A 242 11.09 6.03 17.54
CA LYS A 242 11.09 6.51 16.17
C LYS A 242 11.85 5.51 15.31
N VAL A 243 11.24 5.02 14.24
CA VAL A 243 11.95 4.21 13.23
C VAL A 243 12.84 5.12 12.39
N SER A 244 14.10 4.70 12.22
CA SER A 244 15.12 5.34 11.40
C SER A 244 15.08 4.83 9.95
N ARG A 245 15.86 5.44 9.05
CA ARG A 245 16.15 4.82 7.74
C ARG A 245 16.81 3.46 7.96
N LEU A 246 16.43 2.46 7.17
CA LEU A 246 16.97 1.09 7.24
C LEU A 246 18.34 1.00 6.52
N GLU A 247 19.28 1.83 6.95
CA GLU A 247 20.65 1.84 6.46
C GLU A 247 21.36 0.52 6.86
N GLY A 248 22.10 -0.06 5.93
CA GLY A 248 22.74 -1.37 6.11
C GLY A 248 21.83 -2.60 6.01
N PHE A 249 20.54 -2.44 5.67
CA PHE A 249 19.60 -3.56 5.58
C PHE A 249 20.00 -4.61 4.52
N VAL A 250 19.86 -5.89 4.86
CA VAL A 250 20.17 -7.04 4.00
C VAL A 250 18.87 -7.77 3.63
N SER A 251 18.35 -7.51 2.42
CA SER A 251 17.20 -8.24 1.85
C SER A 251 17.65 -9.56 1.24
N ASN A 252 17.53 -10.65 2.00
CA ASN A 252 17.64 -12.03 1.54
C ASN A 252 16.22 -12.62 1.35
N ARG A 253 16.06 -13.54 0.39
CA ARG A 253 14.72 -13.87 -0.17
C ARG A 253 14.07 -15.16 0.34
N GLU A 254 14.75 -15.99 1.11
CA GLU A 254 14.26 -17.32 1.49
C GLU A 254 14.26 -17.53 3.01
N GLN A 255 13.05 -17.54 3.58
CA GLN A 255 12.79 -17.99 4.95
C GLN A 255 11.91 -19.24 4.88
N SER A 256 12.40 -20.32 5.48
CA SER A 256 11.76 -21.65 5.48
C SER A 256 11.32 -22.11 6.88
N TYR A 257 11.44 -21.24 7.88
CA TYR A 257 11.04 -21.47 9.27
C TYR A 257 10.37 -20.20 9.83
N GLU A 258 9.52 -20.36 10.83
CA GLU A 258 8.91 -19.24 11.56
C GLU A 258 9.88 -18.70 12.64
N ASP A 259 10.11 -17.39 12.68
CA ASP A 259 10.61 -16.71 13.88
C ASP A 259 9.60 -15.65 14.36
N PRO A 260 9.06 -15.76 15.58
CA PRO A 260 8.04 -14.85 16.08
C PRO A 260 8.56 -13.42 16.31
N ILE A 261 9.87 -13.21 16.43
CA ILE A 261 10.45 -11.88 16.60
C ILE A 261 10.61 -11.20 15.23
N GLU A 262 10.97 -11.95 14.18
CA GLU A 262 11.06 -11.45 12.79
C GLU A 262 9.69 -11.03 12.25
N GLU A 263 8.65 -11.85 12.45
CA GLU A 263 7.26 -11.49 12.10
C GLU A 263 6.79 -10.22 12.83
N LEU A 264 7.16 -10.08 14.11
CA LEU A 264 6.76 -8.94 14.93
C LEU A 264 7.55 -7.67 14.63
N LEU A 265 8.83 -7.77 14.25
CA LEU A 265 9.67 -6.64 13.82
C LEU A 265 9.11 -5.96 12.57
N TYR A 266 8.74 -6.75 11.56
CA TYR A 266 8.07 -6.22 10.36
C TYR A 266 6.75 -5.51 10.69
N ALA A 267 5.94 -6.07 11.58
CA ALA A 267 4.69 -5.44 12.03
C ALA A 267 4.95 -4.15 12.86
N VAL A 268 5.98 -4.16 13.71
CA VAL A 268 6.43 -2.99 14.49
C VAL A 268 6.82 -1.84 13.59
N PHE A 269 7.57 -2.07 12.51
CA PHE A 269 8.00 -0.98 11.63
C PHE A 269 6.81 -0.27 10.98
N VAL A 270 5.85 -1.02 10.43
CA VAL A 270 4.63 -0.45 9.80
C VAL A 270 3.77 0.30 10.82
N VAL A 271 3.60 -0.26 12.02
CA VAL A 271 2.69 0.26 13.07
C VAL A 271 3.37 1.26 14.01
N SER A 272 4.66 1.56 13.82
CA SER A 272 5.43 2.52 14.63
C SER A 272 4.96 3.97 14.47
N SER A 273 5.03 4.74 15.55
CA SER A 273 4.61 6.15 15.62
C SER A 273 5.43 6.86 16.69
N GLU A 274 5.97 8.05 16.38
CA GLU A 274 6.79 8.85 17.32
C GLU A 274 6.07 9.19 18.63
N HIS A 275 4.74 9.04 18.65
CA HIS A 275 3.87 9.41 19.75
C HIS A 275 3.28 8.22 20.50
N ALA A 276 3.39 7.00 19.97
CA ALA A 276 2.84 5.79 20.58
C ALA A 276 3.86 5.13 21.53
N THR A 277 3.38 4.68 22.68
CA THR A 277 4.12 3.87 23.65
C THR A 277 4.20 2.41 23.20
N VAL A 278 5.15 1.63 23.75
CA VAL A 278 5.21 0.17 23.50
C VAL A 278 3.93 -0.55 23.96
N ALA A 279 3.27 -0.09 25.02
CA ALA A 279 1.96 -0.60 25.44
C ALA A 279 0.84 -0.33 24.41
N GLU A 280 0.78 0.87 23.84
CA GLU A 280 -0.16 1.23 22.76
C GLU A 280 0.13 0.46 21.47
N LEU A 281 1.41 0.22 21.16
CA LEU A 281 1.82 -0.63 20.03
C LEU A 281 1.40 -2.10 20.24
N ALA A 282 1.55 -2.65 21.45
CA ALA A 282 1.17 -4.03 21.77
C ALA A 282 -0.35 -4.26 21.67
N THR A 283 -1.14 -3.33 22.21
CA THR A 283 -2.61 -3.36 22.09
C THR A 283 -3.07 -3.15 20.64
N THR A 284 -2.40 -2.29 19.87
CA THR A 284 -2.67 -2.11 18.44
C THR A 284 -2.40 -3.39 17.63
N LEU A 285 -1.28 -4.07 17.89
CA LEU A 285 -0.88 -5.30 17.20
C LEU A 285 -1.58 -6.56 17.72
N GLN A 286 -2.22 -6.52 18.90
CA GLN A 286 -2.66 -7.70 19.66
C GLN A 286 -1.52 -8.68 19.96
N ALA A 287 -0.31 -8.15 20.16
CA ALA A 287 0.90 -8.90 20.47
C ALA A 287 1.13 -9.01 21.99
N ASP A 288 1.94 -9.99 22.42
CA ASP A 288 2.45 -10.04 23.79
C ASP A 288 3.42 -8.88 24.05
N LEU A 289 3.28 -8.23 25.21
CA LEU A 289 4.05 -7.03 25.54
C LEU A 289 5.56 -7.33 25.69
N ALA A 290 5.93 -8.47 26.29
CA ALA A 290 7.34 -8.84 26.46
C ALA A 290 7.99 -9.23 25.13
N GLN A 291 7.25 -9.90 24.23
CA GLN A 291 7.70 -10.15 22.85
C GLN A 291 7.88 -8.83 22.08
N LEU A 292 7.00 -7.85 22.28
CA LEU A 292 7.13 -6.53 21.65
C LEU A 292 8.31 -5.72 22.20
N GLN A 293 8.52 -5.73 23.51
CA GLN A 293 9.70 -5.14 24.15
C GLN A 293 10.99 -5.77 23.62
N ALA A 294 11.01 -7.09 23.39
CA ALA A 294 12.14 -7.78 22.77
C ALA A 294 12.39 -7.35 21.31
N ALA A 295 11.32 -7.21 20.50
CA ALA A 295 11.42 -6.72 19.13
C ALA A 295 11.91 -5.25 19.08
N ALA A 296 11.35 -4.36 19.92
CA ALA A 296 11.79 -2.97 20.01
C ALA A 296 13.25 -2.86 20.50
N SER A 297 13.64 -3.64 21.52
CA SER A 297 15.02 -3.74 22.01
C SER A 297 15.98 -4.14 20.89
N PHE A 298 15.59 -5.10 20.06
CA PHE A 298 16.40 -5.54 18.93
C PHE A 298 16.46 -4.50 17.79
N ALA A 299 15.36 -3.82 17.46
CA ALA A 299 15.36 -2.72 16.50
C ALA A 299 16.31 -1.57 16.93
N CYS A 300 16.39 -1.28 18.23
CA CYS A 300 17.38 -0.35 18.79
C CYS A 300 18.82 -0.85 18.66
N ARG A 301 19.08 -2.14 18.90
CA ARG A 301 20.42 -2.74 18.75
C ARG A 301 20.97 -2.62 17.32
N LEU A 302 20.10 -2.55 16.31
CA LEU A 302 20.47 -2.31 14.91
C LEU A 302 20.52 -0.83 14.49
N GLY A 303 20.17 0.11 15.38
CA GLY A 303 20.04 1.55 15.06
C GLY A 303 18.79 1.91 14.24
N TRP A 304 17.93 0.92 13.94
CA TRP A 304 16.72 1.08 13.13
C TRP A 304 15.53 1.63 13.94
N ALA A 305 15.61 1.65 15.27
CA ALA A 305 14.72 2.40 16.15
C ALA A 305 15.51 3.23 17.16
N VAL A 306 15.12 4.50 17.34
CA VAL A 306 15.72 5.42 18.32
C VAL A 306 14.70 5.73 19.40
N LYS A 307 15.12 5.63 20.67
CA LYS A 307 14.30 5.96 21.84
C LYS A 307 14.04 7.47 21.89
N VAL A 308 12.77 7.85 21.92
CA VAL A 308 12.33 9.26 21.99
C VAL A 308 12.22 9.67 23.44
N PHE A 309 13.15 10.52 23.90
CA PHE A 309 13.10 11.13 25.23
C PHE A 309 12.27 12.41 25.19
N ASP A 310 11.19 12.46 25.97
CA ASP A 310 10.42 13.69 26.17
C ASP A 310 11.16 14.60 27.19
N PRO A 311 11.63 15.80 26.81
CA PRO A 311 12.26 16.72 27.76
C PRO A 311 11.32 17.12 28.92
N ALA A 312 9.99 16.99 28.75
CA ALA A 312 9.03 17.26 29.82
C ALA A 312 8.89 16.12 30.85
N SER A 313 9.27 14.88 30.53
CA SER A 313 9.29 13.78 31.51
C SER A 313 10.59 13.77 32.32
N VAL A 314 11.74 14.01 31.67
CA VAL A 314 13.06 14.08 32.34
C VAL A 314 13.10 15.19 33.42
N LEU A 315 12.35 16.28 33.22
CA LEU A 315 12.17 17.36 34.21
C LEU A 315 11.17 17.05 35.33
N ARG A 316 10.48 15.90 35.29
CA ARG A 316 9.61 15.38 36.36
C ARG A 316 10.29 14.26 37.14
N ASP A 317 11.07 13.42 36.47
CA ASP A 317 11.78 12.27 37.06
C ASP A 317 13.03 12.65 37.87
N THR A 318 13.24 13.93 38.18
CA THR A 318 14.37 14.41 39.02
C THR A 318 14.22 14.03 40.52
N SER A 319 13.30 13.13 40.86
CA SER A 319 13.06 12.61 42.22
C SER A 319 13.69 11.23 42.46
N LEU A 320 14.98 11.07 42.13
CA LEU A 320 15.80 9.93 42.59
C LEU A 320 16.68 10.33 43.79
N PRO A 321 16.88 9.44 44.79
CA PRO A 321 17.35 9.85 46.12
C PRO A 321 18.89 9.97 46.21
N GLY A 322 19.44 11.15 45.92
CA GLY A 322 20.91 11.32 45.90
C GLY A 322 21.46 12.75 45.94
N SER A 323 20.92 13.64 46.79
CA SER A 323 21.49 15.00 46.97
C SER A 323 21.51 15.41 48.46
N PRO A 324 22.53 16.16 48.94
CA PRO A 324 22.81 16.26 50.36
C PRO A 324 21.82 17.14 51.14
N ARG A 325 21.37 16.63 52.29
CA ARG A 325 20.53 17.37 53.24
C ARG A 325 21.33 18.49 53.93
N ASN A 326 20.90 19.74 53.77
CA ASN A 326 21.00 20.70 54.87
C ASN A 326 19.84 20.46 55.85
N SER A 327 20.12 20.58 57.14
CA SER A 327 19.20 20.22 58.23
C SER A 327 18.23 21.34 58.60
N LEU A 328 17.03 20.96 59.08
CA LEU A 328 16.52 21.29 60.42
C LEU A 328 15.19 20.55 60.72
N SER A 329 15.01 20.22 62.01
CA SER A 329 13.81 19.86 62.82
C SER A 329 12.39 19.93 62.21
N ASP A 330 11.41 19.09 62.58
CA ASP A 330 11.41 17.99 63.57
C ASP A 330 10.13 17.09 63.54
N GLU A 331 10.19 15.97 64.28
CA GLU A 331 9.09 15.17 64.88
C GLU A 331 8.07 14.34 64.04
N ASP A 332 7.53 13.34 64.75
CA ASP A 332 6.37 12.45 64.53
C ASP A 332 6.25 11.53 63.29
N ALA A 333 6.63 10.27 63.55
CA ALA A 333 6.48 9.11 62.68
C ALA A 333 5.09 8.45 62.74
N SER A 334 4.72 7.65 61.73
CA SER A 334 4.95 6.18 61.80
C SER A 334 4.23 5.33 60.72
N ARG A 335 4.73 4.08 60.58
CA ARG A 335 4.05 2.86 60.03
C ARG A 335 3.77 2.73 58.51
N ARG A 336 4.79 2.22 57.82
CA ARG A 336 4.80 1.09 56.84
C ARG A 336 3.46 0.59 56.24
N SER A 337 3.37 0.67 54.91
CA SER A 337 3.12 -0.42 53.93
C SER A 337 2.29 -1.67 54.31
N ILE A 338 1.32 -2.03 53.44
CA ILE A 338 1.14 -3.38 52.86
C ILE A 338 0.27 -3.30 51.58
N SER A 339 0.24 -4.39 50.80
CA SER A 339 -0.19 -4.47 49.39
C SER A 339 -1.64 -4.94 49.14
N SER A 340 -2.00 -4.92 47.85
CA SER A 340 -2.75 -5.97 47.10
C SER A 340 -4.27 -6.16 47.25
N ALA A 341 -4.95 -5.88 46.11
CA ALA A 341 -5.76 -6.82 45.33
C ALA A 341 -7.24 -7.16 45.68
N ASN A 342 -8.02 -7.22 44.58
CA ASN A 342 -9.18 -8.09 44.28
C ASN A 342 -10.61 -7.78 44.79
N MET A 343 -11.42 -7.36 43.81
CA MET A 343 -12.69 -7.97 43.36
C MET A 343 -14.07 -7.62 43.98
N PHE A 344 -14.97 -7.25 43.05
CA PHE A 344 -16.41 -7.49 42.93
C PHE A 344 -17.34 -7.39 44.16
N ALA A 345 -18.28 -6.44 44.09
CA ALA A 345 -19.67 -6.60 44.50
C ALA A 345 -20.58 -5.76 43.57
N ASP A 346 -21.86 -6.12 43.50
CA ASP A 346 -22.88 -5.56 42.58
C ASP A 346 -23.76 -4.49 43.27
N GLY A 347 -24.48 -3.66 42.51
CA GLY A 347 -25.33 -2.59 43.05
C GLY A 347 -25.98 -1.65 42.03
N ASP A 348 -27.16 -2.03 41.51
CA ASP A 348 -27.98 -1.22 40.60
C ASP A 348 -28.70 -0.04 41.31
N ALA A 349 -28.66 1.15 40.70
CA ALA A 349 -29.45 2.32 41.08
C ALA A 349 -29.56 3.33 39.92
N SER A 350 -30.74 3.41 39.32
CA SER A 350 -31.09 4.30 38.20
C SER A 350 -30.78 5.79 38.40
N LEU A 351 -30.25 6.45 37.37
CA LEU A 351 -30.44 7.90 37.13
C LEU A 351 -30.70 8.19 35.64
N GLN A 352 -31.40 9.29 35.38
CA GLN A 352 -31.72 9.76 34.03
C GLN A 352 -30.47 10.40 33.38
N GLY A 353 -30.32 10.25 32.07
CA GLY A 353 -29.18 10.82 31.34
C GLY A 353 -29.37 12.29 30.98
N ASP A 354 -28.25 12.97 30.78
CA ASP A 354 -28.11 14.06 29.81
C ASP A 354 -26.69 14.02 29.18
N VAL A 355 -26.44 14.88 28.20
CA VAL A 355 -25.31 14.84 27.28
C VAL A 355 -23.96 15.25 27.91
N SER A 356 -22.87 14.81 27.25
CA SER A 356 -21.45 15.18 27.41
C SER A 356 -20.60 14.30 28.34
N GLY A 357 -19.71 13.53 27.70
CA GLY A 357 -18.67 12.70 28.33
C GLY A 357 -17.39 12.76 27.49
N THR A 358 -16.69 13.90 27.54
CA THR A 358 -15.40 14.07 26.84
C THR A 358 -14.29 13.43 27.67
N GLU A 359 -14.07 12.12 27.48
CA GLU A 359 -12.94 11.43 28.12
C GLU A 359 -11.61 11.76 27.44
N ASN A 360 -10.57 11.95 28.25
CA ASN A 360 -9.36 12.67 27.87
C ASN A 360 -8.43 11.83 26.99
N TYR A 361 -8.48 12.03 25.67
CA TYR A 361 -7.34 11.72 24.80
C TYR A 361 -6.26 12.80 24.91
N GLY A 362 -5.00 12.39 24.71
CA GLY A 362 -3.82 13.19 25.02
C GLY A 362 -3.71 14.51 24.24
N LEU A 363 -3.03 15.47 24.87
CA LEU A 363 -2.64 16.80 24.38
C LEU A 363 -2.75 16.98 22.85
N SER A 364 -3.82 17.67 22.41
CA SER A 364 -4.15 17.96 21.00
C SER A 364 -2.91 18.22 20.16
N SER A 365 -2.68 17.41 19.13
CA SER A 365 -1.59 17.66 18.19
C SER A 365 -1.80 19.00 17.50
N LEU A 366 -0.76 19.83 17.45
CA LEU A 366 -0.78 21.14 16.79
C LEU A 366 -0.79 21.04 15.25
N HIS A 367 -0.80 19.81 14.73
CA HIS A 367 -0.68 19.42 13.32
C HIS A 367 -1.58 18.19 13.12
N ASP A 368 -2.23 18.13 11.97
CA ASP A 368 -3.04 17.00 11.52
C ASP A 368 -2.13 16.00 10.78
N ARG A 369 -2.42 14.69 10.85
CA ARG A 369 -1.61 13.62 10.25
C ARG A 369 -2.26 13.01 9.00
N VAL A 370 -1.48 12.93 7.93
CA VAL A 370 -1.89 12.42 6.61
C VAL A 370 -1.07 11.19 6.26
N ALA A 371 -1.72 10.09 5.89
CA ALA A 371 -1.07 8.96 5.23
C ALA A 371 -1.25 9.06 3.72
N PHE A 372 -0.16 9.11 2.95
CA PHE A 372 -0.18 8.92 1.51
C PHE A 372 0.12 7.46 1.15
N VAL A 373 -0.86 6.77 0.55
CA VAL A 373 -0.82 5.32 0.32
C VAL A 373 -0.35 5.01 -1.11
N VAL A 374 0.77 4.30 -1.22
CA VAL A 374 1.46 3.96 -2.49
C VAL A 374 1.68 2.44 -2.65
N ASP A 375 2.01 1.99 -3.87
CA ASP A 375 2.18 0.58 -4.21
C ASP A 375 3.63 0.10 -4.33
N ALA A 376 3.81 -1.20 -4.59
CA ALA A 376 5.11 -1.80 -4.87
C ALA A 376 5.81 -1.23 -6.12
N ASN A 377 5.09 -0.64 -7.08
CA ASN A 377 5.67 -0.13 -8.33
C ASN A 377 6.41 1.19 -8.06
N ILE A 378 5.78 2.14 -7.36
CA ILE A 378 6.45 3.36 -6.87
C ILE A 378 7.71 2.99 -6.06
N THR A 379 7.56 2.03 -5.15
CA THR A 379 8.67 1.53 -4.32
C THR A 379 9.81 0.94 -5.17
N SER A 380 9.50 0.28 -6.29
CA SER A 380 10.47 -0.31 -7.20
C SER A 380 11.16 0.74 -8.08
N TYR A 381 10.42 1.74 -8.58
CA TYR A 381 10.98 2.85 -9.36
C TYR A 381 12.01 3.65 -8.54
N LEU A 382 11.73 3.91 -7.26
CA LEU A 382 12.66 4.58 -6.34
C LEU A 382 13.91 3.74 -5.99
N MET A 383 13.88 2.41 -6.21
CA MET A 383 15.06 1.54 -6.05
C MET A 383 16.00 1.54 -7.28
N MET A 384 15.60 2.13 -8.41
CA MET A 384 16.43 2.15 -9.62
C MET A 384 17.60 3.13 -9.48
N GLY A 385 18.77 2.60 -9.11
CA GLY A 385 20.00 3.37 -8.89
C GLY A 385 20.56 4.13 -10.10
N SER A 386 19.96 3.98 -11.29
CA SER A 386 20.22 4.81 -12.47
C SER A 386 19.53 6.18 -12.43
N VAL A 387 18.52 6.36 -11.57
CA VAL A 387 17.70 7.58 -11.47
C VAL A 387 18.32 8.56 -10.46
N SER A 388 18.53 8.14 -9.21
CA SER A 388 19.36 8.88 -8.23
C SER A 388 19.84 7.95 -7.11
N PRO A 389 21.11 8.06 -6.66
CA PRO A 389 21.64 7.21 -5.58
C PRO A 389 21.01 7.51 -4.21
N GLY A 390 20.49 8.72 -3.96
CA GLY A 390 19.85 9.09 -2.69
C GLY A 390 18.54 8.33 -2.44
N LEU A 391 17.71 8.25 -3.49
CA LEU A 391 16.37 7.64 -3.46
C LEU A 391 16.37 6.18 -2.98
N LYS A 392 17.44 5.42 -3.25
CA LYS A 392 17.59 4.03 -2.81
C LYS A 392 17.41 3.86 -1.29
N SER A 393 17.87 4.81 -0.47
CA SER A 393 17.76 4.73 0.99
C SER A 393 16.31 4.82 1.48
N HIS A 394 15.55 5.77 0.92
CA HIS A 394 14.11 5.91 1.16
C HIS A 394 13.33 4.71 0.61
N ALA A 395 13.71 4.23 -0.57
CA ALA A 395 13.04 3.11 -1.26
C ALA A 395 13.18 1.78 -0.50
N VAL A 396 14.38 1.44 -0.01
CA VAL A 396 14.60 0.25 0.84
C VAL A 396 13.84 0.38 2.15
N THR A 397 13.84 1.57 2.76
CA THR A 397 13.06 1.82 3.98
C THR A 397 11.56 1.63 3.73
N LEU A 398 10.99 2.22 2.66
CA LEU A 398 9.58 2.04 2.29
C LEU A 398 9.23 0.59 1.93
N TYR A 399 10.18 -0.16 1.33
CA TYR A 399 9.97 -1.55 0.96
C TYR A 399 9.89 -2.46 2.19
N GLU A 400 10.87 -2.38 3.10
CA GLU A 400 11.02 -3.30 4.25
C GLU A 400 10.26 -2.82 5.51
N ALA A 401 10.30 -1.52 5.84
CA ALA A 401 9.52 -0.96 6.95
C ALA A 401 8.05 -0.73 6.60
N GLY A 402 7.71 -0.69 5.30
CA GLY A 402 6.36 -0.39 4.80
C GLY A 402 5.87 1.05 5.01
N LYS A 403 6.72 1.91 5.60
CA LYS A 403 6.39 3.27 6.02
C LYS A 403 7.60 4.19 5.87
N LEU A 404 7.38 5.43 5.42
CA LEU A 404 8.31 6.55 5.56
C LEU A 404 7.64 7.64 6.39
N GLY A 405 8.23 7.97 7.54
CA GLY A 405 7.71 9.00 8.43
C GLY A 405 8.03 10.43 7.96
N HIS A 406 7.20 11.39 8.35
CA HIS A 406 7.29 12.82 8.01
C HIS A 406 8.71 13.43 7.99
N ALA A 407 9.57 13.07 8.94
CA ALA A 407 10.94 13.57 9.01
C ALA A 407 11.78 13.24 7.75
N SER A 408 11.56 12.08 7.12
CA SER A 408 12.27 11.67 5.89
C SER A 408 11.67 12.28 4.63
N ILE A 409 10.45 12.83 4.67
CA ILE A 409 9.78 13.34 3.47
C ILE A 409 10.43 14.62 2.95
N THR A 410 11.02 15.45 3.83
CA THR A 410 11.77 16.65 3.40
C THR A 410 13.04 16.27 2.63
N ASP A 411 13.78 15.26 3.12
CA ASP A 411 14.94 14.69 2.43
C ASP A 411 14.52 14.04 1.10
N LEU A 412 13.41 13.27 1.10
CA LEU A 412 12.87 12.64 -0.11
C LEU A 412 12.47 13.67 -1.18
N CYS A 413 11.74 14.74 -0.83
CA CYS A 413 11.39 15.80 -1.78
C CYS A 413 12.64 16.50 -2.35
N LYS A 414 13.69 16.66 -1.54
CA LYS A 414 14.99 17.18 -1.98
C LYS A 414 15.71 16.21 -2.93
N ASP A 415 15.75 14.92 -2.63
CA ASP A 415 16.34 13.89 -3.49
C ASP A 415 15.55 13.69 -4.80
N LEU A 416 14.23 13.89 -4.77
CA LEU A 416 13.38 13.91 -5.97
C LEU A 416 13.62 15.16 -6.83
N SER A 417 13.93 16.31 -6.22
CA SER A 417 14.22 17.56 -6.94
C SER A 417 15.48 17.46 -7.82
N THR A 418 16.42 16.56 -7.52
CA THR A 418 17.64 16.39 -8.36
C THR A 418 17.35 15.78 -9.73
N LEU A 419 16.11 15.34 -9.99
CA LEU A 419 15.68 14.81 -11.28
C LEU A 419 15.14 15.91 -12.21
N GLU A 420 14.83 17.10 -11.71
CA GLU A 420 14.11 18.10 -12.49
C GLU A 420 14.93 18.66 -13.65
N GLY A 421 14.28 18.83 -14.80
CA GLY A 421 14.94 19.20 -16.06
C GLY A 421 15.72 18.07 -16.74
N THR A 422 15.96 16.93 -16.09
CA THR A 422 16.58 15.77 -16.75
C THR A 422 15.56 15.08 -17.67
N LYS A 423 15.98 14.81 -18.92
CA LYS A 423 15.24 13.99 -19.87
C LYS A 423 15.85 12.60 -19.91
N PHE A 424 15.00 11.57 -19.86
CA PHE A 424 15.39 10.17 -20.02
C PHE A 424 14.78 9.58 -21.28
N GLU A 425 15.31 8.45 -21.74
CA GLU A 425 14.80 7.71 -22.90
C GLU A 425 14.09 6.41 -22.46
N GLY A 426 13.00 6.06 -23.13
CA GLY A 426 12.20 4.86 -22.82
C GLY A 426 11.58 4.88 -21.42
N GLU A 427 11.47 3.69 -20.82
CA GLU A 427 10.82 3.44 -19.52
C GLU A 427 11.36 4.34 -18.38
N LEU A 428 12.63 4.75 -18.45
CA LEU A 428 13.24 5.66 -17.47
C LEU A 428 12.50 7.01 -17.38
N GLN A 429 11.89 7.47 -18.48
CA GLN A 429 11.08 8.69 -18.47
C GLN A 429 9.74 8.48 -17.74
N GLU A 430 9.16 7.28 -17.78
CA GLU A 430 7.98 6.95 -16.99
C GLU A 430 8.31 6.94 -15.50
N PHE A 431 9.47 6.41 -15.10
CA PHE A 431 9.90 6.41 -13.70
C PHE A 431 10.17 7.83 -13.19
N ALA A 432 10.76 8.69 -14.03
CA ALA A 432 10.91 10.12 -13.73
C ALA A 432 9.54 10.81 -13.59
N ASN A 433 8.58 10.52 -14.47
CA ASN A 433 7.21 11.05 -14.38
C ASN A 433 6.52 10.67 -13.06
N HIS A 434 6.69 9.42 -12.59
CA HIS A 434 6.20 8.99 -11.28
C HIS A 434 6.90 9.73 -10.12
N ALA A 435 8.20 9.97 -10.21
CA ALA A 435 8.98 10.70 -9.22
C ALA A 435 8.58 12.19 -9.12
N PHE A 436 8.38 12.88 -10.24
CA PHE A 436 7.90 14.27 -10.26
C PHE A 436 6.50 14.40 -9.67
N SER A 437 5.59 13.50 -10.07
CA SER A 437 4.23 13.48 -9.53
C SER A 437 4.25 13.24 -8.02
N LEU A 438 5.04 12.27 -7.54
CA LEU A 438 5.20 11.98 -6.11
C LEU A 438 5.66 13.22 -5.33
N ARG A 439 6.68 13.95 -5.82
CA ARG A 439 7.12 15.21 -5.18
C ARG A 439 5.99 16.23 -5.11
N CYS A 440 5.28 16.45 -6.22
CA CYS A 440 4.18 17.41 -6.32
C CYS A 440 3.04 17.09 -5.33
N VAL A 441 2.67 15.82 -5.16
CA VAL A 441 1.69 15.40 -4.13
C VAL A 441 2.21 15.72 -2.73
N LEU A 442 3.45 15.34 -2.41
CA LEU A 442 4.00 15.49 -1.05
C LEU A 442 4.09 16.97 -0.63
N GLU A 443 4.49 17.87 -1.54
CA GLU A 443 4.53 19.32 -1.29
C GLU A 443 3.12 19.92 -1.14
N CYS A 444 2.14 19.47 -1.94
CA CYS A 444 0.73 19.88 -1.82
C CYS A 444 0.09 19.42 -0.50
N LEU A 445 0.40 18.20 -0.04
CA LEU A 445 -0.09 17.68 1.24
C LEU A 445 0.60 18.36 2.44
N GLN A 446 1.91 18.58 2.41
CA GLN A 446 2.63 19.30 3.49
C GLN A 446 2.15 20.74 3.67
N SER A 447 1.85 21.43 2.57
CA SER A 447 1.28 22.79 2.57
C SER A 447 -0.22 22.83 2.92
N GLY A 448 -0.88 21.67 3.03
CA GLY A 448 -2.28 21.56 3.45
C GLY A 448 -3.28 22.07 2.42
N GLY A 449 -2.94 22.00 1.12
CA GLY A 449 -3.77 22.58 0.08
C GLY A 449 -3.90 24.10 0.21
N VAL A 450 -2.81 24.80 0.55
CA VAL A 450 -2.75 26.26 0.63
C VAL A 450 -1.59 26.77 -0.20
N ALA A 451 -1.82 27.83 -0.99
CA ALA A 451 -0.77 28.46 -1.78
C ALA A 451 0.41 28.93 -0.89
N THR A 452 1.62 28.62 -1.34
CA THR A 452 2.88 29.08 -0.75
C THR A 452 3.27 30.41 -1.39
N ASP A 453 3.53 31.43 -0.56
CA ASP A 453 3.79 32.81 -1.00
C ASP A 453 5.19 33.00 -1.65
N VAL A 454 5.74 31.97 -2.31
CA VAL A 454 7.13 31.88 -2.76
C VAL A 454 7.23 31.38 -4.21
N LYS A 455 6.99 32.28 -5.17
CA LYS A 455 7.48 32.22 -6.57
C LYS A 455 7.29 30.90 -7.37
N THR A 456 6.27 30.09 -7.05
CA THR A 456 5.96 28.86 -7.80
C THR A 456 5.65 29.09 -9.28
N ASP A 457 5.09 30.25 -9.62
CA ASP A 457 4.65 30.59 -10.98
C ASP A 457 5.82 30.71 -11.98
N GLU A 458 7.03 31.02 -11.53
CA GLU A 458 8.24 31.03 -12.38
C GLU A 458 8.79 29.62 -12.61
N VAL A 459 8.40 28.63 -11.80
CA VAL A 459 8.89 27.24 -11.92
C VAL A 459 7.89 26.39 -12.71
N CYS A 460 6.59 26.46 -12.40
CA CYS A 460 5.59 25.63 -13.06
C CYS A 460 5.44 25.92 -14.56
N ASN A 461 5.44 27.20 -14.96
CA ASN A 461 5.21 27.60 -16.36
C ASN A 461 6.34 27.17 -17.33
N ASN A 462 7.54 26.85 -16.81
CA ASN A 462 8.64 26.30 -17.62
C ASN A 462 8.39 24.83 -18.03
N MET A 463 7.51 24.11 -17.33
CA MET A 463 7.19 22.72 -17.63
C MET A 463 6.32 22.62 -18.91
N ASP A 464 5.38 23.54 -19.09
CA ASP A 464 4.42 23.54 -20.20
C ASP A 464 5.10 23.76 -21.55
N MET A 465 6.12 24.63 -21.61
CA MET A 465 6.96 24.87 -22.80
C MET A 465 7.81 23.66 -23.23
N ILE A 466 8.08 22.71 -22.32
CA ILE A 466 8.78 21.46 -22.63
C ILE A 466 7.77 20.37 -23.00
N ALA A 467 6.61 20.35 -22.34
CA ALA A 467 5.62 19.29 -22.44
C ALA A 467 4.59 19.47 -23.57
N SER A 468 4.52 20.64 -24.22
CA SER A 468 3.75 20.84 -25.46
C SER A 468 4.38 20.13 -26.67
N ASN A 469 5.71 19.97 -26.67
CA ASN A 469 6.48 19.47 -27.81
C ASN A 469 6.61 17.92 -27.87
N ASN A 470 6.02 17.20 -26.90
CA ASN A 470 6.14 15.75 -26.79
C ASN A 470 4.81 15.00 -27.08
N ASP A 471 3.66 15.66 -27.12
CA ASP A 471 2.35 14.99 -27.26
C ASP A 471 2.08 14.46 -28.69
N GLU A 472 2.90 14.82 -29.69
CA GLU A 472 2.87 14.17 -31.02
C GLU A 472 3.63 12.83 -31.06
N ALA A 473 4.45 12.51 -30.05
CA ALA A 473 5.42 11.42 -30.06
C ALA A 473 4.93 10.12 -29.36
N THR A 474 3.69 9.70 -29.62
CA THR A 474 3.16 8.39 -29.14
C THR A 474 2.61 7.53 -30.28
N LEU A 475 3.41 7.43 -31.34
CA LEU A 475 3.26 6.52 -32.48
C LEU A 475 4.62 5.85 -32.77
N ILE A 476 4.60 4.64 -33.34
CA ILE A 476 5.75 3.81 -33.75
C ILE A 476 6.43 2.99 -32.62
N ALA A 477 5.74 1.94 -32.18
CA ALA A 477 6.24 0.57 -32.01
C ALA A 477 4.98 -0.36 -32.02
N ASP A 478 4.93 -1.54 -32.63
CA ASP A 478 6.02 -2.40 -33.06
C ASP A 478 5.65 -3.34 -34.26
N VAL A 479 6.69 -3.94 -34.85
CA VAL A 479 6.76 -5.05 -35.85
C VAL A 479 5.46 -5.72 -36.35
N THR A 480 5.30 -5.76 -37.69
CA THR A 480 4.63 -6.89 -38.39
C THR A 480 5.56 -7.54 -39.41
N LEU A 481 5.98 -8.79 -39.14
CA LEU A 481 6.57 -9.67 -40.15
C LEU A 481 5.48 -10.33 -40.99
N THR A 482 5.51 -10.19 -42.32
CA THR A 482 5.03 -11.26 -43.22
C THR A 482 5.63 -11.17 -44.62
N GLU A 483 5.83 -12.32 -45.22
CA GLU A 483 6.41 -12.54 -46.55
C GLU A 483 5.55 -11.96 -47.68
N LYS A 484 6.17 -11.55 -48.81
CA LYS A 484 6.09 -12.34 -50.06
C LYS A 484 6.88 -11.82 -51.27
N SER A 485 7.33 -12.80 -52.05
CA SER A 485 7.36 -12.83 -53.53
C SER A 485 8.06 -11.71 -54.30
N GLY A 486 9.27 -12.02 -54.76
CA GLY A 486 9.84 -11.49 -56.00
C GLY A 486 10.36 -12.67 -56.85
N HIS A 487 10.01 -12.70 -58.13
CA HIS A 487 10.47 -13.72 -59.09
C HIS A 487 10.84 -13.03 -60.41
N LEU A 488 11.74 -13.65 -61.19
CA LEU A 488 12.37 -13.14 -62.43
C LEU A 488 13.47 -12.07 -62.16
N THR A 489 14.62 -12.06 -62.83
CA THR A 489 15.30 -13.08 -63.67
C THR A 489 16.77 -12.69 -63.87
N GLY A 490 17.65 -13.67 -64.07
CA GLY A 490 18.78 -13.53 -64.99
C GLY A 490 20.19 -13.57 -64.39
N GLN A 491 20.95 -14.59 -64.81
CA GLN A 491 22.40 -14.57 -65.13
C GLN A 491 23.43 -14.25 -64.03
N GLU A 492 24.67 -14.78 -64.07
CA GLU A 492 25.22 -16.06 -64.57
C GLU A 492 26.70 -16.13 -64.15
N VAL A 493 27.26 -17.33 -63.90
CA VAL A 493 28.68 -17.59 -63.53
C VAL A 493 29.10 -17.01 -62.15
N GLY A 494 29.89 -17.67 -61.29
CA GLY A 494 30.46 -19.04 -61.34
C GLY A 494 31.93 -19.06 -60.88
N PHE A 495 32.34 -20.14 -60.19
CA PHE A 495 33.70 -20.42 -59.67
C PHE A 495 34.20 -19.50 -58.53
N ASP A 496 35.10 -19.92 -57.63
CA ASP A 496 35.27 -21.19 -56.89
C ASP A 496 36.35 -20.95 -55.79
N ASP A 497 36.62 -21.96 -54.94
CA ASP A 497 37.89 -22.18 -54.20
C ASP A 497 38.35 -21.16 -53.11
N ASP A 498 39.06 -21.54 -52.03
CA ASP A 498 39.12 -22.83 -51.30
C ASP A 498 39.75 -22.66 -49.87
N VAL A 499 39.49 -23.65 -49.00
CA VAL A 499 40.38 -24.23 -47.93
C VAL A 499 41.14 -23.41 -46.84
N SER A 500 41.22 -24.05 -45.66
CA SER A 500 42.15 -23.86 -44.50
C SER A 500 41.95 -22.65 -43.57
N VAL A 501 41.77 -22.72 -42.22
CA VAL A 501 42.09 -23.67 -41.11
C VAL A 501 43.39 -23.38 -40.33
N LYS A 502 43.25 -23.32 -38.98
CA LYS A 502 44.22 -23.47 -37.84
C LYS A 502 45.05 -22.28 -37.29
N SER A 503 44.90 -22.11 -35.95
CA SER A 503 45.95 -21.78 -34.93
C SER A 503 46.56 -20.36 -34.93
N GLY A 504 46.92 -19.74 -33.79
CA GLY A 504 46.78 -20.10 -32.37
C GLY A 504 47.39 -19.04 -31.42
N MET A 505 47.11 -19.12 -30.11
CA MET A 505 47.55 -18.17 -29.04
C MET A 505 49.06 -18.28 -28.70
N PRO A 506 49.73 -17.24 -28.10
CA PRO A 506 49.66 -16.94 -26.65
C PRO A 506 49.78 -15.44 -26.21
N GLN A 507 49.77 -15.23 -24.88
CA GLN A 507 49.95 -13.98 -24.10
C GLN A 507 51.47 -13.57 -24.02
N GLU A 508 51.99 -12.56 -23.29
CA GLU A 508 51.50 -11.66 -22.22
C GLU A 508 52.43 -10.44 -21.98
N GLY A 509 51.91 -9.28 -21.52
CA GLY A 509 52.66 -8.16 -20.86
C GLY A 509 53.62 -7.29 -21.72
N SER A 510 54.19 -6.15 -21.25
CA SER A 510 53.88 -5.28 -20.08
C SER A 510 54.65 -3.92 -20.12
N VAL A 511 53.95 -2.79 -19.88
CA VAL A 511 54.42 -1.53 -19.21
C VAL A 511 55.39 -0.48 -19.88
N LEU A 512 54.84 0.74 -20.06
CA LEU A 512 55.36 2.15 -19.96
C LEU A 512 56.25 2.91 -21.00
N ALA A 513 55.87 4.20 -21.16
CA ALA A 513 56.65 5.46 -21.37
C ALA A 513 56.97 6.06 -22.79
N GLU A 514 56.15 7.05 -23.23
CA GLU A 514 56.49 8.42 -23.77
C GLU A 514 57.53 8.63 -24.93
N PRO A 515 57.92 9.86 -25.40
CA PRO A 515 57.49 11.28 -25.15
C PRO A 515 57.31 12.17 -26.45
N VAL A 516 57.34 13.53 -26.31
CA VAL A 516 57.66 14.61 -27.32
C VAL A 516 56.49 15.09 -28.23
N SER A 517 56.23 16.37 -28.60
CA SER A 517 56.85 17.75 -28.58
C SER A 517 55.76 18.85 -28.77
N ASP A 518 55.94 20.19 -28.70
CA ASP A 518 56.85 21.17 -28.03
C ASP A 518 56.50 22.62 -28.53
N ARG A 519 57.00 23.69 -27.86
CA ARG A 519 57.01 25.15 -28.21
C ARG A 519 55.70 25.98 -28.09
N SER A 520 55.69 27.31 -27.84
CA SER A 520 56.60 28.33 -27.21
C SER A 520 55.86 29.72 -27.24
N ASP A 521 56.25 30.93 -26.76
CA ASP A 521 57.43 31.59 -26.10
C ASP A 521 56.96 32.83 -25.26
N GLU A 522 57.68 33.19 -24.17
CA GLU A 522 58.10 34.54 -23.65
C GLU A 522 57.16 35.82 -23.56
N ILE A 523 57.34 36.89 -22.72
CA ILE A 523 58.37 37.31 -21.72
C ILE A 523 57.85 38.26 -20.57
N ILE A 524 58.33 38.03 -19.33
CA ILE A 524 58.70 38.87 -18.14
C ILE A 524 58.20 40.35 -17.93
N ILE A 525 57.70 40.69 -16.71
CA ILE A 525 58.14 41.73 -15.70
C ILE A 525 57.11 41.84 -14.52
N GLY A 526 57.53 42.23 -13.29
CA GLY A 526 56.69 42.21 -12.05
C GLY A 526 56.95 43.34 -11.02
N THR A 527 56.83 43.03 -9.70
CA THR A 527 56.83 43.90 -8.45
C THR A 527 55.43 44.29 -7.93
N SER A 528 55.11 44.38 -6.62
CA SER A 528 55.87 44.23 -5.33
C SER A 528 55.00 44.00 -4.06
N SER A 529 55.61 43.41 -3.01
CA SER A 529 55.52 43.68 -1.53
C SER A 529 54.22 43.51 -0.67
N GLU A 530 54.33 42.70 0.41
CA GLU A 530 53.96 42.96 1.85
C GLU A 530 52.46 43.16 2.28
N ASP A 531 51.91 42.77 3.47
CA ASP A 531 52.30 41.99 4.71
C ASP A 531 51.04 41.86 5.67
N SER A 532 50.77 40.98 6.67
CA SER A 532 51.15 39.57 7.03
C SER A 532 50.20 38.82 8.03
N THR A 533 49.73 39.43 9.13
CA THR A 533 49.25 38.77 10.40
C THR A 533 47.91 39.36 10.94
N SER A 534 47.09 38.79 11.86
CA SER A 534 46.91 37.42 12.45
C SER A 534 45.68 37.35 13.41
N LEU A 535 45.07 36.17 13.59
CA LEU A 535 44.30 35.66 14.78
C LEU A 535 42.95 36.30 15.26
N THR A 536 41.97 35.40 15.45
CA THR A 536 40.96 35.20 16.55
C THR A 536 40.24 36.38 17.25
N GLU A 537 38.88 36.37 17.26
CA GLU A 537 38.00 36.24 18.47
C GLU A 537 36.48 36.26 18.14
N VAL A 538 35.61 36.08 19.16
CA VAL A 538 34.14 35.87 19.06
C VAL A 538 33.39 36.75 20.13
N PRO A 539 32.08 36.57 20.40
CA PRO A 539 30.98 37.47 20.04
C PRO A 539 30.55 38.52 21.10
N LYS A 540 29.64 39.43 20.70
CA LYS A 540 28.55 40.08 21.48
C LYS A 540 27.76 41.04 20.55
N ALA A 541 26.61 41.61 20.90
CA ALA A 541 25.42 41.21 21.67
C ALA A 541 24.50 42.46 21.75
N ASP A 542 23.19 42.27 21.65
CA ASP A 542 22.06 43.15 22.06
C ASP A 542 22.21 44.70 22.11
N LEU A 543 21.26 45.43 21.51
CA LEU A 543 20.14 46.05 22.27
C LEU A 543 19.19 46.93 21.43
N ASN A 544 17.90 46.80 21.75
CA ASN A 544 16.79 47.77 21.71
C ASN A 544 17.00 49.18 21.11
N LEU A 545 15.97 49.67 20.38
CA LEU A 545 15.00 50.60 20.98
C LEU A 545 13.71 50.78 20.15
N GLN A 546 12.62 51.11 20.84
CA GLN A 546 11.34 51.53 20.24
C GLN A 546 11.32 53.05 20.06
N SER A 547 10.61 53.53 19.04
CA SER A 547 9.95 54.84 19.07
C SER A 547 8.54 54.71 18.49
N ASN A 548 7.62 55.58 18.91
CA ASN A 548 6.18 55.36 18.79
C ASN A 548 5.49 56.71 18.59
N GLU A 549 4.98 56.96 17.38
CA GLU A 549 4.17 58.15 17.08
C GLU A 549 2.72 57.73 16.82
N LYS A 550 1.80 58.39 17.54
CA LYS A 550 0.36 58.24 17.37
C LYS A 550 -0.17 59.43 16.57
N GLN A 551 -1.07 59.16 15.63
CA GLN A 551 -2.12 60.13 15.27
C GLN A 551 -3.50 59.49 15.46
N VAL A 552 -4.54 60.32 15.52
CA VAL A 552 -5.82 60.01 16.19
C VAL A 552 -6.93 59.67 15.19
N HIS A 553 -7.89 58.87 15.68
CA HIS A 553 -9.18 58.50 15.09
C HIS A 553 -9.78 59.44 14.03
N ASP A 554 -10.42 58.81 13.05
CA ASP A 554 -11.80 59.15 12.67
C ASP A 554 -12.66 57.87 12.74
N GLU A 555 -13.99 57.97 12.90
CA GLU A 555 -14.88 56.81 13.11
C GLU A 555 -15.88 56.63 11.96
N GLY A 556 -15.96 55.43 11.37
CA GLY A 556 -16.98 55.14 10.36
C GLY A 556 -17.01 53.71 9.81
N SER A 557 -18.14 53.02 10.04
CA SER A 557 -18.54 51.71 9.49
C SER A 557 -17.79 50.45 9.95
N ASP A 558 -18.52 49.58 10.64
CA ASP A 558 -18.14 48.20 11.00
C ASP A 558 -18.52 47.20 9.86
N VAL A 559 -18.29 45.90 10.12
CA VAL A 559 -18.64 44.69 9.36
C VAL A 559 -17.62 44.28 8.29
N GLY A 560 -16.60 43.53 8.74
CA GLY A 560 -15.59 42.93 7.87
C GLY A 560 -14.45 42.21 8.59
N LYS A 561 -14.73 41.44 9.65
CA LYS A 561 -13.69 40.70 10.39
C LYS A 561 -13.16 39.52 9.57
N GLU A 562 -12.18 39.79 8.73
CA GLU A 562 -11.40 38.77 8.03
C GLU A 562 -10.61 37.94 9.05
N MET A 563 -11.17 36.79 9.43
CA MET A 563 -10.46 35.82 10.26
C MET A 563 -9.28 35.26 9.45
N LEU A 564 -8.07 35.66 9.84
CA LEU A 564 -6.81 35.04 9.40
C LEU A 564 -6.88 33.52 9.59
N LYS A 565 -7.27 32.80 8.54
CA LYS A 565 -7.32 31.33 8.51
C LYS A 565 -5.95 30.80 8.94
N ARG A 566 -5.91 30.04 10.03
CA ARG A 566 -4.67 29.40 10.50
C ARG A 566 -4.21 28.45 9.39
N LYS A 567 -3.03 28.68 8.79
CA LYS A 567 -2.42 27.74 7.85
C LYS A 567 -2.08 26.45 8.60
N ASN A 568 -2.99 25.46 8.60
CA ASN A 568 -2.74 24.15 9.18
C ASN A 568 -1.56 23.50 8.45
N LYS A 569 -0.53 23.11 9.21
CA LYS A 569 0.59 22.32 8.70
C LYS A 569 0.29 20.84 8.94
N PHE A 570 0.44 20.04 7.90
CA PHE A 570 0.19 18.61 7.98
C PHE A 570 1.50 17.83 8.13
N ARG A 571 1.46 16.78 8.96
CA ARG A 571 2.52 15.77 9.01
C ARG A 571 2.14 14.64 8.05
N VAL A 572 2.85 14.56 6.93
CA VAL A 572 2.62 13.54 5.90
C VAL A 572 3.57 12.36 6.13
N ASP A 573 3.03 11.15 6.25
CA ASP A 573 3.76 9.89 6.16
C ASP A 573 3.41 9.19 4.82
N ILE A 574 4.31 8.38 4.27
CA ILE A 574 4.01 7.48 3.13
C ILE A 574 3.84 6.05 3.65
N LEU A 575 2.77 5.37 3.23
CA LEU A 575 2.47 3.98 3.59
C LEU A 575 2.42 3.08 2.35
N ARG A 576 2.96 1.87 2.45
CA ARG A 576 2.99 0.88 1.36
C ARG A 576 1.79 -0.08 1.42
N CYS A 577 1.04 -0.19 0.32
CA CYS A 577 -0.14 -1.05 0.16
C CYS A 577 0.09 -2.49 0.59
N GLU A 578 1.18 -3.13 0.14
CA GLU A 578 1.42 -4.55 0.42
C GLU A 578 1.83 -4.81 1.87
N SER A 579 2.52 -3.86 2.50
CA SER A 579 2.88 -3.92 3.92
C SER A 579 1.64 -3.78 4.80
N LEU A 580 0.74 -2.84 4.48
CA LEU A 580 -0.58 -2.76 5.12
C LEU A 580 -1.40 -4.05 4.89
N ALA A 581 -1.40 -4.59 3.67
CA ALA A 581 -2.13 -5.81 3.32
C ALA A 581 -1.65 -7.07 4.07
N SER A 582 -0.46 -7.03 4.67
CA SER A 582 0.08 -8.11 5.51
C SER A 582 -0.49 -8.15 6.93
N LEU A 583 -1.05 -7.04 7.41
CA LEU A 583 -1.61 -6.90 8.76
C LEU A 583 -3.05 -7.44 8.84
N ALA A 584 -3.45 -7.86 10.04
CA ALA A 584 -4.84 -8.26 10.30
C ALA A 584 -5.80 -7.05 10.19
N PRO A 585 -7.04 -7.21 9.67
CA PRO A 585 -8.00 -6.10 9.51
C PRO A 585 -8.19 -5.25 10.78
N ALA A 586 -8.46 -5.88 11.92
CA ALA A 586 -8.65 -5.16 13.18
C ALA A 586 -7.39 -4.40 13.66
N THR A 587 -6.19 -4.79 13.22
CA THR A 587 -4.93 -4.06 13.47
C THR A 587 -4.82 -2.83 12.57
N LEU A 588 -5.32 -2.91 11.33
CA LEU A 588 -5.37 -1.79 10.39
C LEU A 588 -6.38 -0.73 10.84
N ASP A 589 -7.56 -1.14 11.31
CA ASP A 589 -8.57 -0.22 11.85
C ASP A 589 -8.00 0.57 13.05
N ARG A 590 -7.33 -0.13 13.98
CA ARG A 590 -6.66 0.51 15.13
C ARG A 590 -5.48 1.40 14.71
N LEU A 591 -4.69 1.01 13.71
CA LEU A 591 -3.59 1.83 13.18
C LEU A 591 -4.12 3.14 12.61
N PHE A 592 -5.12 3.07 11.72
CA PHE A 592 -5.70 4.24 11.08
C PHE A 592 -6.30 5.20 12.10
N CYS A 593 -7.18 4.72 13.01
CA CYS A 593 -7.85 5.57 13.99
C CYS A 593 -6.93 6.11 15.11
N ARG A 594 -5.72 5.58 15.29
CA ARG A 594 -4.73 6.07 16.27
C ARG A 594 -3.77 7.10 15.67
N ASP A 595 -3.26 6.84 14.47
CA ASP A 595 -2.14 7.60 13.90
C ASP A 595 -2.54 8.64 12.86
N TYR A 596 -3.69 8.53 12.19
CA TYR A 596 -4.01 9.36 11.03
C TYR A 596 -5.38 10.02 11.11
N ASP A 597 -5.45 11.29 10.72
CA ASP A 597 -6.70 12.04 10.56
C ASP A 597 -7.22 11.91 9.11
N ILE A 598 -6.29 11.83 8.15
CA ILE A 598 -6.55 11.81 6.71
C ILE A 598 -5.75 10.69 6.04
N VAL A 599 -6.36 9.99 5.07
CA VAL A 599 -5.71 9.04 4.17
C VAL A 599 -5.91 9.51 2.72
N VAL A 600 -4.85 9.52 1.93
CA VAL A 600 -4.86 9.90 0.51
C VAL A 600 -4.26 8.74 -0.30
N SER A 601 -4.99 8.23 -1.29
CA SER A 601 -4.54 7.08 -2.10
C SER A 601 -3.86 7.51 -3.39
N MET A 602 -2.90 6.72 -3.89
CA MET A 602 -2.48 6.81 -5.30
C MET A 602 -3.47 6.09 -6.24
N ILE A 603 -3.41 6.43 -7.53
CA ILE A 603 -4.07 5.73 -8.63
C ILE A 603 -2.98 5.26 -9.61
N PRO A 604 -2.94 3.97 -10.03
CA PRO A 604 -3.78 2.85 -9.60
C PRO A 604 -3.53 2.36 -8.18
N LEU A 605 -4.59 1.87 -7.53
CA LEU A 605 -4.46 0.92 -6.42
C LEU A 605 -4.31 -0.52 -6.94
N PRO A 606 -3.47 -1.37 -6.31
CA PRO A 606 -3.47 -2.82 -6.53
C PRO A 606 -4.68 -3.50 -5.83
N PRO A 607 -5.11 -4.71 -6.27
CA PRO A 607 -6.20 -5.46 -5.61
C PRO A 607 -5.92 -5.87 -4.16
N SER A 608 -4.67 -5.80 -3.72
CA SER A 608 -4.22 -6.02 -2.34
C SER A 608 -4.50 -4.83 -1.41
N SER A 609 -4.88 -3.66 -1.93
CA SER A 609 -4.97 -2.42 -1.15
C SER A 609 -5.92 -2.50 0.03
N VAL A 610 -5.57 -1.82 1.11
CA VAL A 610 -6.44 -1.61 2.28
C VAL A 610 -7.13 -0.26 2.13
N LEU A 611 -8.46 -0.25 2.21
CA LEU A 611 -9.25 0.98 2.32
C LEU A 611 -9.65 1.16 3.80
N PRO A 612 -9.64 2.39 4.36
CA PRO A 612 -10.17 2.67 5.69
C PRO A 612 -11.66 2.32 5.81
N GLY A 613 -12.08 1.90 7.01
CA GLY A 613 -13.50 1.66 7.33
C GLY A 613 -14.35 2.94 7.39
N PRO A 614 -15.70 2.83 7.48
CA PRO A 614 -16.60 3.98 7.56
C PRO A 614 -16.29 4.90 8.74
N ALA A 615 -16.01 4.33 9.92
CA ALA A 615 -15.60 5.05 11.13
C ALA A 615 -14.09 5.35 11.20
N GLY A 616 -13.39 5.28 10.07
CA GLY A 616 -11.96 5.59 9.95
C GLY A 616 -11.68 7.06 9.59
N PRO A 617 -10.40 7.40 9.34
CA PRO A 617 -9.98 8.73 8.87
C PRO A 617 -10.59 9.14 7.52
N PHE A 618 -10.57 10.45 7.24
CA PHE A 618 -11.06 11.01 5.98
C PHE A 618 -10.28 10.42 4.78
N ASN A 619 -10.97 9.67 3.91
CA ASN A 619 -10.35 8.86 2.85
C ASN A 619 -10.50 9.51 1.47
N PHE A 620 -9.47 10.25 1.04
CA PHE A 620 -9.28 10.72 -0.33
C PHE A 620 -8.74 9.58 -1.21
N GLY A 621 -9.60 8.59 -1.44
CA GLY A 621 -9.39 7.40 -2.25
C GLY A 621 -10.74 6.75 -2.58
N PRO A 622 -10.76 5.53 -3.14
CA PRO A 622 -12.01 4.83 -3.42
C PRO A 622 -12.80 4.60 -2.11
N PRO A 623 -14.05 5.08 -1.97
CA PRO A 623 -14.76 5.00 -0.69
C PRO A 623 -15.34 3.60 -0.36
N SER A 624 -15.21 2.63 -1.28
CA SER A 624 -15.45 1.20 -1.02
C SER A 624 -14.71 0.34 -2.04
N TYR A 625 -14.53 -0.95 -1.77
CA TYR A 625 -13.99 -1.90 -2.75
C TYR A 625 -14.85 -1.99 -4.02
N SER A 626 -16.16 -1.80 -3.92
CA SER A 626 -17.06 -1.75 -5.08
C SER A 626 -16.77 -0.57 -6.01
N CYS A 627 -16.22 0.54 -5.50
CA CYS A 627 -15.87 1.72 -6.32
C CYS A 627 -14.75 1.41 -7.33
N MET A 628 -13.89 0.43 -7.03
CA MET A 628 -12.78 0.01 -7.90
C MET A 628 -13.24 -0.92 -9.04
N THR A 629 -14.55 -1.12 -9.21
CA THR A 629 -15.15 -2.07 -10.16
C THR A 629 -16.01 -1.33 -11.21
N PRO A 630 -16.43 -2.01 -12.31
CA PRO A 630 -17.33 -1.41 -13.29
C PRO A 630 -18.68 -0.93 -12.72
N TRP A 631 -19.09 -1.32 -11.50
CA TRP A 631 -20.27 -0.75 -10.84
C TRP A 631 -20.20 0.77 -10.69
N MET A 632 -19.02 1.34 -10.41
CA MET A 632 -18.86 2.80 -10.29
C MET A 632 -19.19 3.52 -11.60
N LYS A 633 -18.86 2.92 -12.74
CA LYS A 633 -19.22 3.42 -14.08
C LYS A 633 -20.74 3.38 -14.28
N LEU A 634 -21.43 2.33 -13.82
CA LEU A 634 -22.89 2.24 -13.89
C LEU A 634 -23.61 3.24 -12.98
N VAL A 635 -23.09 3.48 -11.76
CA VAL A 635 -23.60 4.54 -10.87
C VAL A 635 -23.43 5.91 -11.51
N LEU A 636 -22.26 6.19 -12.08
CA LEU A 636 -22.00 7.44 -12.81
C LEU A 636 -23.00 7.66 -13.96
N TYR A 637 -23.15 6.67 -14.86
CA TYR A 637 -24.02 6.84 -16.02
C TYR A 637 -25.51 6.98 -15.64
N SER A 638 -25.97 6.21 -14.64
CA SER A 638 -27.37 6.21 -14.20
C SER A 638 -27.75 7.39 -13.30
N THR A 639 -26.81 7.97 -12.54
CA THR A 639 -27.05 9.20 -11.76
C THR A 639 -27.04 10.46 -12.63
N VAL A 640 -26.15 10.50 -13.63
CA VAL A 640 -26.07 11.64 -14.57
C VAL A 640 -27.14 11.54 -15.67
N ALA A 641 -27.64 10.33 -15.96
CA ALA A 641 -28.45 9.99 -17.14
C ALA A 641 -27.72 10.31 -18.46
N CYS A 642 -26.40 10.10 -18.48
CA CYS A 642 -25.52 10.32 -19.62
C CYS A 642 -24.31 9.37 -19.53
N GLY A 643 -23.95 8.74 -20.64
CA GLY A 643 -22.79 7.85 -20.73
C GLY A 643 -22.76 7.06 -22.04
N PRO A 644 -21.68 6.30 -22.30
CA PRO A 644 -21.61 5.39 -23.43
C PRO A 644 -22.61 4.23 -23.28
N LEU A 645 -23.23 3.81 -24.39
CA LEU A 645 -23.99 2.56 -24.49
C LEU A 645 -23.16 1.42 -23.91
N SER A 646 -23.66 0.73 -22.88
CA SER A 646 -22.89 -0.26 -22.11
C SER A 646 -23.71 -1.52 -21.89
N VAL A 647 -23.21 -2.68 -22.33
CA VAL A 647 -23.83 -4.00 -22.14
C VAL A 647 -23.07 -4.77 -21.07
N ILE A 648 -23.77 -5.34 -20.10
CA ILE A 648 -23.20 -6.04 -18.95
C ILE A 648 -23.58 -7.52 -19.03
N LEU A 649 -22.57 -8.38 -18.95
CA LEU A 649 -22.66 -9.82 -19.16
C LEU A 649 -22.17 -10.58 -17.92
N MET A 650 -23.01 -11.46 -17.38
CA MET A 650 -22.67 -12.25 -16.18
C MET A 650 -21.56 -13.26 -16.45
N LYS A 651 -20.71 -13.48 -15.43
CA LYS A 651 -19.79 -14.62 -15.33
C LYS A 651 -20.52 -15.95 -15.53
N GLY A 652 -19.85 -16.93 -16.14
CA GLY A 652 -20.39 -18.27 -16.40
C GLY A 652 -21.25 -18.39 -17.67
N GLN A 653 -21.20 -17.40 -18.56
CA GLN A 653 -21.90 -17.41 -19.85
C GLN A 653 -20.96 -17.76 -21.01
N CYS A 654 -21.53 -18.41 -22.04
CA CYS A 654 -20.92 -18.63 -23.34
C CYS A 654 -21.90 -18.20 -24.43
N LEU A 655 -21.48 -17.30 -25.32
CA LEU A 655 -22.26 -16.74 -26.41
C LEU A 655 -21.97 -17.48 -27.72
N ARG A 656 -23.04 -17.85 -28.44
CA ARG A 656 -22.98 -18.34 -29.83
C ARG A 656 -22.87 -17.20 -30.84
N LEU A 657 -23.43 -16.04 -30.50
CA LEU A 657 -23.52 -14.85 -31.35
C LEU A 657 -23.61 -13.59 -30.47
N LEU A 658 -23.22 -12.44 -31.02
CA LEU A 658 -23.28 -11.16 -30.32
C LEU A 658 -24.74 -10.66 -30.23
N PRO A 659 -25.21 -10.18 -29.05
CA PRO A 659 -26.48 -9.47 -28.94
C PRO A 659 -26.51 -8.22 -29.83
N ALA A 660 -27.68 -7.81 -30.31
CA ALA A 660 -27.81 -6.72 -31.28
C ALA A 660 -27.03 -5.41 -30.94
N PRO A 661 -27.01 -4.89 -29.69
CA PRO A 661 -26.23 -3.69 -29.38
C PRO A 661 -24.71 -3.83 -29.57
N LEU A 662 -24.20 -5.07 -29.63
CA LEU A 662 -22.78 -5.39 -29.83
C LEU A 662 -22.47 -5.88 -31.26
N ALA A 663 -23.48 -6.02 -32.12
CA ALA A 663 -23.30 -6.50 -33.49
C ALA A 663 -22.89 -5.33 -34.41
N GLY A 664 -21.83 -5.53 -35.20
CA GLY A 664 -21.39 -4.54 -36.20
C GLY A 664 -20.60 -3.34 -35.65
N CYS A 665 -20.15 -3.36 -34.39
CA CYS A 665 -19.18 -2.37 -33.89
C CYS A 665 -17.80 -2.56 -34.55
N GLU A 666 -17.07 -1.47 -34.79
CA GLU A 666 -15.71 -1.50 -35.33
C GLU A 666 -14.72 -1.94 -34.24
N LYS A 667 -14.85 -1.36 -33.05
CA LYS A 667 -14.16 -1.77 -31.82
C LYS A 667 -15.15 -1.80 -30.65
N ALA A 668 -14.76 -2.42 -29.55
CA ALA A 668 -15.47 -2.33 -28.29
C ALA A 668 -14.49 -2.27 -27.12
N LEU A 669 -14.84 -1.49 -26.09
CA LEU A 669 -14.07 -1.36 -24.87
C LEU A 669 -14.57 -2.38 -23.83
N LEU A 670 -13.66 -3.20 -23.30
CA LEU A 670 -13.99 -4.26 -22.34
C LEU A 670 -13.43 -3.96 -20.95
N TRP A 671 -14.33 -3.96 -19.97
CA TRP A 671 -14.03 -3.82 -18.55
C TRP A 671 -14.46 -5.07 -17.80
N SER A 672 -13.52 -5.69 -17.11
CA SER A 672 -13.72 -6.90 -16.32
C SER A 672 -13.90 -6.54 -14.83
N TRP A 673 -14.71 -7.31 -14.10
CA TRP A 673 -14.98 -7.03 -12.67
C TRP A 673 -13.82 -7.34 -11.72
N ASP A 674 -12.84 -8.10 -12.19
CA ASP A 674 -11.61 -8.52 -11.49
C ASP A 674 -10.35 -7.79 -11.99
N GLY A 675 -10.48 -6.89 -12.97
CA GLY A 675 -9.36 -6.19 -13.60
C GLY A 675 -8.52 -7.04 -14.56
N SER A 676 -8.94 -8.27 -14.91
CA SER A 676 -8.27 -9.11 -15.90
C SER A 676 -8.24 -8.46 -17.29
N THR A 677 -7.06 -8.37 -17.91
CA THR A 677 -6.85 -7.81 -19.26
C THR A 677 -6.67 -8.89 -20.34
N ILE A 678 -6.85 -8.53 -21.61
CA ILE A 678 -6.65 -9.44 -22.75
C ILE A 678 -5.34 -9.08 -23.46
N GLY A 679 -4.38 -10.02 -23.46
CA GLY A 679 -3.17 -9.92 -24.29
C GLY A 679 -2.23 -8.77 -23.95
N GLY A 680 -2.33 -8.19 -22.74
CA GLY A 680 -1.51 -7.07 -22.29
C GLY A 680 -1.92 -5.69 -22.84
N LEU A 681 -2.95 -5.61 -23.69
CA LEU A 681 -3.36 -4.36 -24.35
C LEU A 681 -4.50 -3.66 -23.58
N GLY A 682 -4.11 -2.72 -22.72
CA GLY A 682 -4.99 -1.78 -22.02
C GLY A 682 -4.66 -1.62 -20.54
N GLY A 683 -4.42 -0.39 -20.08
CA GLY A 683 -4.27 -0.09 -18.67
C GLY A 683 -5.58 -0.22 -17.88
N LYS A 684 -5.49 -0.34 -16.55
CA LYS A 684 -6.65 -0.49 -15.63
C LYS A 684 -7.76 0.56 -15.83
N PHE A 685 -7.42 1.76 -16.31
CA PHE A 685 -8.33 2.90 -16.51
C PHE A 685 -8.62 3.25 -17.97
N GLU A 686 -8.07 2.49 -18.90
CA GLU A 686 -8.28 2.69 -20.34
C GLU A 686 -9.26 1.66 -20.89
N GLY A 687 -9.33 0.47 -20.27
CA GLY A 687 -10.14 -0.64 -20.76
C GLY A 687 -9.45 -1.38 -21.91
N ASN A 688 -9.88 -2.61 -22.18
CA ASN A 688 -9.29 -3.41 -23.25
C ASN A 688 -10.00 -3.07 -24.56
N LEU A 689 -9.34 -2.34 -25.46
CA LEU A 689 -9.91 -1.94 -26.75
C LEU A 689 -9.76 -3.05 -27.80
N VAL A 690 -10.84 -3.79 -28.06
CA VAL A 690 -10.84 -4.99 -28.91
C VAL A 690 -11.57 -4.73 -30.24
N LYS A 691 -11.05 -5.25 -31.37
CA LYS A 691 -11.74 -5.18 -32.68
C LYS A 691 -13.04 -6.01 -32.67
N GLY A 692 -14.13 -5.46 -33.21
CA GLY A 692 -15.46 -6.08 -33.20
C GLY A 692 -15.50 -7.48 -33.84
N SER A 693 -14.66 -7.72 -34.85
CA SER A 693 -14.52 -9.02 -35.52
C SER A 693 -14.02 -10.16 -34.61
N VAL A 694 -13.31 -9.86 -33.52
CA VAL A 694 -12.84 -10.85 -32.52
C VAL A 694 -13.61 -10.78 -31.20
N LEU A 695 -14.51 -9.80 -31.03
CA LEU A 695 -15.22 -9.53 -29.78
C LEU A 695 -15.88 -10.77 -29.17
N LEU A 696 -16.57 -11.59 -29.98
CA LEU A 696 -17.24 -12.81 -29.51
C LEU A 696 -16.27 -13.82 -28.85
N HIS A 697 -15.05 -13.95 -29.39
CA HIS A 697 -14.01 -14.82 -28.83
C HIS A 697 -13.44 -14.26 -27.53
N CYS A 698 -13.23 -12.94 -27.47
CA CYS A 698 -12.75 -12.23 -26.28
C CYS A 698 -13.76 -12.32 -25.13
N LEU A 699 -15.05 -12.09 -25.39
CA LEU A 699 -16.13 -12.24 -24.39
C LEU A 699 -16.20 -13.68 -23.87
N ASN A 700 -16.22 -14.69 -24.76
CA ASN A 700 -16.21 -16.11 -24.37
C ASN A 700 -14.92 -16.57 -23.66
N SER A 701 -13.90 -15.71 -23.58
CA SER A 701 -12.67 -15.96 -22.84
C SER A 701 -12.71 -15.30 -21.45
N LEU A 702 -13.12 -14.03 -21.36
CA LEU A 702 -13.29 -13.33 -20.08
C LEU A 702 -14.44 -13.90 -19.23
N LEU A 703 -15.60 -14.22 -19.84
CA LEU A 703 -16.81 -14.64 -19.12
C LEU A 703 -16.68 -15.98 -18.38
N LYS A 704 -15.59 -16.73 -18.63
CA LYS A 704 -15.20 -17.91 -17.84
C LYS A 704 -14.78 -17.55 -16.41
N TYR A 705 -14.13 -16.39 -16.25
CA TYR A 705 -13.45 -16.00 -15.02
C TYR A 705 -14.10 -14.78 -14.33
N SER A 706 -14.71 -13.89 -15.11
CA SER A 706 -15.18 -12.58 -14.65
C SER A 706 -16.54 -12.20 -15.25
N ALA A 707 -17.21 -11.20 -14.68
CA ALA A 707 -18.27 -10.48 -15.38
C ALA A 707 -17.65 -9.39 -16.28
N VAL A 708 -18.33 -8.97 -17.35
CA VAL A 708 -17.78 -8.03 -18.33
C VAL A 708 -18.79 -6.94 -18.70
N LEU A 709 -18.34 -5.69 -18.67
CA LEU A 709 -19.02 -4.52 -19.24
C LEU A 709 -18.39 -4.22 -20.60
N VAL A 710 -19.23 -4.05 -21.62
CA VAL A 710 -18.87 -3.94 -23.03
C VAL A 710 -19.44 -2.64 -23.60
N GLN A 711 -18.58 -1.77 -24.12
CA GLN A 711 -18.97 -0.50 -24.76
C GLN A 711 -18.65 -0.57 -26.25
N PRO A 712 -19.65 -0.77 -27.14
CA PRO A 712 -19.45 -0.80 -28.59
C PRO A 712 -19.16 0.59 -29.14
N LEU A 713 -18.18 0.68 -30.05
CA LEU A 713 -17.73 1.90 -30.70
C LEU A 713 -17.91 1.79 -32.21
N SER A 714 -18.44 2.83 -32.83
CA SER A 714 -18.50 2.98 -34.28
C SER A 714 -17.14 3.42 -34.84
N LYS A 715 -17.01 3.40 -36.17
CA LYS A 715 -15.83 3.99 -36.84
C LYS A 715 -15.66 5.48 -36.56
N TYR A 716 -16.74 6.20 -36.26
CA TYR A 716 -16.74 7.64 -35.98
C TYR A 716 -16.45 7.99 -34.51
N ASP A 717 -16.46 7.01 -33.60
CA ASP A 717 -16.08 7.19 -32.19
C ASP A 717 -14.56 7.01 -31.96
N LEU A 718 -13.75 7.03 -33.04
CA LEU A 718 -12.32 6.73 -33.03
C LEU A 718 -11.52 7.78 -33.83
N ASP A 719 -10.25 7.98 -33.48
CA ASP A 719 -9.30 8.81 -34.24
C ASP A 719 -8.77 8.11 -35.51
N GLU A 720 -7.91 8.78 -36.28
CA GLU A 720 -7.31 8.24 -37.51
C GLU A 720 -6.41 7.00 -37.27
N SER A 721 -5.85 6.86 -36.06
CA SER A 721 -5.12 5.65 -35.62
C SER A 721 -6.06 4.54 -35.11
N GLY A 722 -7.36 4.82 -35.01
CA GLY A 722 -8.38 3.95 -34.44
C GLY A 722 -8.36 3.89 -32.91
N ARG A 723 -7.74 4.84 -32.21
CA ARG A 723 -7.79 4.95 -30.73
C ARG A 723 -9.01 5.76 -30.29
N ILE A 724 -9.34 5.67 -29.01
CA ILE A 724 -10.43 6.44 -28.41
C ILE A 724 -9.94 7.84 -28.01
N ILE A 725 -10.77 8.86 -28.24
CA ILE A 725 -10.45 10.25 -27.86
C ILE A 725 -10.98 10.50 -26.45
N THR A 726 -10.07 10.62 -25.47
CA THR A 726 -10.42 10.82 -24.05
C THR A 726 -9.80 12.09 -23.47
N MET A 727 -10.39 12.60 -22.39
CA MET A 727 -9.95 13.82 -21.70
C MET A 727 -10.17 13.67 -20.19
N ASP A 728 -9.13 13.89 -19.40
CA ASP A 728 -9.18 13.75 -17.94
C ASP A 728 -9.36 15.11 -17.25
N ILE A 729 -10.47 15.25 -16.51
CA ILE A 729 -10.88 16.47 -15.82
C ILE A 729 -10.56 16.35 -14.32
N PRO A 730 -9.74 17.23 -13.72
CA PRO A 730 -9.30 17.11 -12.33
C PRO A 730 -10.44 17.46 -11.34
N LEU A 731 -10.49 16.73 -10.23
CA LEU A 731 -11.41 16.98 -9.11
C LEU A 731 -10.74 17.79 -7.98
N PRO A 732 -11.51 18.52 -7.15
CA PRO A 732 -12.96 18.70 -7.21
C PRO A 732 -13.42 19.73 -8.27
N LEU A 733 -14.64 19.54 -8.80
CA LEU A 733 -15.22 20.44 -9.82
C LEU A 733 -15.66 21.81 -9.26
N LYS A 734 -16.06 21.86 -7.98
CA LYS A 734 -16.42 23.11 -7.29
C LYS A 734 -15.16 23.83 -6.79
N ASN A 735 -15.22 25.15 -6.70
CA ASN A 735 -14.28 26.02 -6.00
C ASN A 735 -14.73 26.27 -4.56
N SER A 736 -13.88 26.93 -3.76
CA SER A 736 -14.17 27.30 -2.36
C SER A 736 -15.27 28.37 -2.19
N ASP A 737 -15.71 29.01 -3.27
CA ASP A 737 -16.89 29.90 -3.33
C ASP A 737 -18.16 29.19 -3.84
N GLY A 738 -18.07 27.87 -4.07
CA GLY A 738 -19.15 27.05 -4.65
C GLY A 738 -19.30 27.15 -6.17
N SER A 739 -18.51 27.96 -6.87
CA SER A 739 -18.56 28.05 -8.34
C SER A 739 -18.03 26.77 -9.00
N VAL A 740 -18.54 26.42 -10.19
CA VAL A 740 -17.94 25.35 -11.00
C VAL A 740 -16.71 25.90 -11.73
N ALA A 741 -15.61 25.15 -11.73
CA ALA A 741 -14.37 25.56 -12.38
C ALA A 741 -14.51 25.64 -13.91
N CYS A 742 -13.91 26.68 -14.52
CA CYS A 742 -14.01 26.96 -15.96
C CYS A 742 -12.92 26.21 -16.77
N ILE A 743 -12.87 24.89 -16.59
CA ILE A 743 -11.74 24.03 -16.96
C ILE A 743 -11.43 24.06 -18.48
N GLY A 744 -12.41 24.33 -19.35
CA GLY A 744 -12.18 24.45 -20.79
C GLY A 744 -11.15 25.51 -21.20
N LYS A 745 -10.92 26.55 -20.38
CA LYS A 745 -9.87 27.56 -20.61
C LYS A 745 -8.47 27.14 -20.14
N GLU A 746 -8.37 26.10 -19.31
CA GLU A 746 -7.10 25.53 -18.83
C GLU A 746 -6.58 24.40 -19.75
N LEU A 747 -7.34 24.08 -20.82
CA LEU A 747 -7.10 22.99 -21.76
C LEU A 747 -7.03 23.47 -23.23
N ASP A 748 -6.80 24.78 -23.46
CA ASP A 748 -6.72 25.44 -24.77
C ASP A 748 -7.85 25.11 -25.77
N MET A 749 -9.05 24.81 -25.26
CA MET A 749 -10.19 24.42 -26.08
C MET A 749 -10.91 25.61 -26.72
N CYS A 750 -11.43 25.42 -27.94
CA CYS A 750 -12.33 26.36 -28.59
C CYS A 750 -13.50 26.77 -27.66
N GLU A 751 -13.87 28.06 -27.64
CA GLU A 751 -14.91 28.61 -26.75
C GLU A 751 -16.24 27.85 -26.82
N LYS A 752 -16.60 27.34 -28.00
CA LYS A 752 -17.83 26.54 -28.19
C LYS A 752 -17.74 25.18 -27.52
N GLU A 753 -16.65 24.43 -27.70
CA GLU A 753 -16.48 23.14 -27.03
C GLU A 753 -16.36 23.33 -25.52
N SER A 754 -15.63 24.36 -25.08
CA SER A 754 -15.58 24.80 -23.68
C SER A 754 -16.96 25.06 -23.09
N SER A 755 -17.88 25.71 -23.83
CA SER A 755 -19.24 25.98 -23.35
C SER A 755 -20.07 24.69 -23.14
N LYS A 756 -19.92 23.71 -24.05
CA LYS A 756 -20.58 22.40 -23.94
C LYS A 756 -20.01 21.59 -22.77
N LEU A 757 -18.68 21.57 -22.63
CA LEU A 757 -17.98 20.91 -21.53
C LEU A 757 -18.42 21.50 -20.19
N ASN A 758 -18.39 22.83 -20.04
CA ASN A 758 -18.80 23.50 -18.80
C ASN A 758 -20.28 23.20 -18.46
N SER A 759 -21.18 23.13 -19.45
CA SER A 759 -22.57 22.73 -19.22
C SER A 759 -22.69 21.29 -18.66
N LEU A 760 -21.88 20.36 -19.17
CA LEU A 760 -21.83 18.98 -18.68
C LEU A 760 -21.18 18.88 -17.29
N LEU A 761 -20.17 19.71 -16.98
CA LEU A 761 -19.56 19.79 -15.65
C LEU A 761 -20.53 20.38 -14.60
N VAL A 762 -21.37 21.35 -14.99
CA VAL A 762 -22.45 21.86 -14.12
C VAL A 762 -23.51 20.79 -13.87
N ASP A 763 -23.95 20.06 -14.90
CA ASP A 763 -24.93 18.97 -14.79
C ASP A 763 -24.41 17.84 -13.88
N LEU A 764 -23.17 17.38 -14.11
CA LEU A 764 -22.43 16.46 -13.21
C LEU A 764 -22.44 16.97 -11.76
N THR A 765 -21.98 18.21 -11.54
CA THR A 765 -21.87 18.81 -10.20
C THR A 765 -23.23 18.93 -9.48
N SER A 766 -24.33 18.98 -10.23
CA SER A 766 -25.70 19.03 -9.68
C SER A 766 -26.31 17.65 -9.35
N LYS A 767 -25.79 16.57 -9.97
CA LYS A 767 -26.34 15.21 -9.86
C LYS A 767 -25.48 14.25 -9.04
N ILE A 768 -24.16 14.47 -8.99
CA ILE A 768 -23.21 13.63 -8.24
C ILE A 768 -22.17 14.49 -7.52
N GLU A 769 -22.07 14.31 -6.20
CA GLU A 769 -21.23 15.11 -5.31
C GLU A 769 -19.80 14.58 -5.28
N LEU A 770 -18.98 15.02 -6.24
CA LEU A 770 -17.57 14.64 -6.36
C LEU A 770 -16.64 15.66 -5.67
N TRP A 771 -16.92 15.92 -4.39
CA TRP A 771 -16.08 16.74 -3.51
C TRP A 771 -14.95 15.89 -2.92
N THR A 772 -13.94 15.61 -3.74
CA THR A 772 -12.86 14.66 -3.44
C THR A 772 -11.64 14.90 -4.33
N VAL A 773 -10.55 14.19 -4.05
CA VAL A 773 -9.33 14.14 -4.86
C VAL A 773 -9.47 13.04 -5.91
N GLY A 774 -9.17 13.33 -7.18
CA GLY A 774 -9.33 12.38 -8.27
C GLY A 774 -9.47 13.05 -9.64
N TYR A 775 -9.99 12.33 -10.61
CA TYR A 775 -10.36 12.87 -11.92
C TYR A 775 -11.56 12.16 -12.54
N ILE A 776 -12.25 12.86 -13.44
CA ILE A 776 -13.30 12.30 -14.31
C ILE A 776 -12.71 12.10 -15.69
N ARG A 777 -12.72 10.87 -16.21
CA ARG A 777 -12.38 10.59 -17.61
C ARG A 777 -13.61 10.78 -18.48
N LEU A 778 -13.52 11.68 -19.46
CA LEU A 778 -14.53 11.88 -20.50
C LEU A 778 -14.11 11.19 -21.80
N LEU A 779 -15.09 10.81 -22.62
CA LEU A 779 -14.92 10.17 -23.92
C LEU A 779 -15.66 10.99 -24.98
N LYS A 780 -14.98 11.37 -26.08
CA LYS A 780 -15.60 12.05 -27.22
C LYS A 780 -16.24 11.01 -28.11
N LEU A 781 -17.54 11.15 -28.35
CA LEU A 781 -18.34 10.21 -29.15
C LEU A 781 -19.11 10.94 -30.26
N PHE A 782 -19.38 10.25 -31.35
CA PHE A 782 -20.15 10.78 -32.47
C PHE A 782 -21.65 10.86 -32.13
N LYS A 783 -22.31 11.93 -32.58
CA LYS A 783 -23.71 12.26 -32.30
C LYS A 783 -24.35 12.96 -33.50
N GLU A 784 -24.98 12.18 -34.36
CA GLU A 784 -25.77 12.68 -35.49
C GLU A 784 -27.27 12.55 -35.21
N ARG A 785 -28.04 13.61 -35.53
CA ARG A 785 -29.51 13.60 -35.52
C ARG A 785 -30.01 13.47 -36.95
N ASP A 786 -31.18 12.84 -37.12
CA ASP A 786 -31.83 12.60 -38.43
C ASP A 786 -32.36 13.91 -39.08
N SER A 787 -31.49 14.85 -39.42
CA SER A 787 -31.82 16.13 -40.06
C SER A 787 -30.81 16.51 -41.14
N ASP A 788 -31.24 16.55 -42.40
CA ASP A 788 -30.43 16.68 -43.62
C ASP A 788 -29.76 18.06 -43.85
N HIS A 789 -29.21 18.69 -42.81
CA HIS A 789 -28.56 20.00 -42.90
C HIS A 789 -27.13 19.97 -42.33
N PHE A 790 -26.19 20.55 -43.08
CA PHE A 790 -24.77 20.62 -42.75
C PHE A 790 -24.51 21.52 -41.53
N ALA A 791 -24.59 20.94 -40.33
CA ALA A 791 -24.03 21.54 -39.13
C ALA A 791 -22.49 21.54 -39.19
N PRO A 792 -21.81 22.54 -38.60
CA PRO A 792 -20.34 22.53 -38.48
C PRO A 792 -19.87 21.34 -37.64
N ASP A 793 -18.63 20.89 -37.86
CA ASP A 793 -18.10 19.68 -37.21
C ASP A 793 -18.13 19.74 -35.66
N ASP A 794 -18.03 20.95 -35.09
CA ASP A 794 -18.24 21.26 -33.66
C ASP A 794 -19.55 20.67 -33.06
N GLU A 795 -20.57 20.39 -33.88
CA GLU A 795 -21.88 19.86 -33.44
C GLU A 795 -22.07 18.36 -33.61
N LYS A 796 -21.15 17.68 -34.32
CA LYS A 796 -21.25 16.24 -34.60
C LYS A 796 -20.72 15.34 -33.48
N PHE A 797 -20.12 15.93 -32.46
CA PHE A 797 -19.50 15.21 -31.34
C PHE A 797 -20.03 15.66 -29.99
N GLU A 798 -20.09 14.73 -29.05
CA GLU A 798 -20.49 14.94 -27.66
C GLU A 798 -19.47 14.28 -26.73
N TRP A 799 -19.06 15.00 -25.69
CA TRP A 799 -18.31 14.44 -24.58
C TRP A 799 -19.30 13.76 -23.62
N VAL A 800 -19.00 12.52 -23.22
CA VAL A 800 -19.77 11.80 -22.18
C VAL A 800 -18.84 11.33 -21.06
N PRO A 801 -19.32 11.18 -19.81
CA PRO A 801 -18.52 10.57 -18.75
C PRO A 801 -18.23 9.10 -19.07
N LEU A 802 -16.96 8.69 -18.94
CA LEU A 802 -16.49 7.31 -19.08
C LEU A 802 -16.19 6.68 -17.72
N SER A 803 -15.50 7.41 -16.83
CA SER A 803 -15.27 6.97 -15.45
C SER A 803 -14.93 8.12 -14.48
N VAL A 804 -14.93 7.81 -13.18
CA VAL A 804 -14.37 8.64 -12.12
C VAL A 804 -13.39 7.77 -11.35
N GLU A 805 -12.18 8.27 -11.12
CA GLU A 805 -11.11 7.58 -10.41
C GLU A 805 -10.68 8.44 -9.21
N PHE A 806 -10.44 7.82 -8.04
CA PHE A 806 -10.32 8.50 -6.74
C PHE A 806 -8.91 8.37 -6.14
N GLY A 807 -8.28 9.49 -5.79
CA GLY A 807 -6.87 9.58 -5.37
C GLY A 807 -5.95 10.30 -6.38
N MET A 808 -4.62 10.13 -6.25
CA MET A 808 -3.62 10.84 -7.06
C MET A 808 -3.01 9.99 -8.19
N PRO A 809 -3.18 10.37 -9.47
CA PRO A 809 -2.62 9.64 -10.62
C PRO A 809 -1.13 9.95 -10.83
N LEU A 810 -0.25 9.20 -10.14
CA LEU A 810 1.20 9.45 -10.15
C LEU A 810 1.86 9.25 -11.53
N PHE A 811 1.22 8.53 -12.46
CA PHE A 811 1.74 8.28 -13.81
C PHE A 811 1.75 9.52 -14.72
N SER A 812 1.00 10.59 -14.40
CA SER A 812 0.84 11.77 -15.27
C SER A 812 1.14 13.08 -14.52
N PRO A 813 2.33 13.69 -14.71
CA PRO A 813 2.71 14.94 -14.06
C PRO A 813 1.76 16.11 -14.39
N LYS A 814 1.28 16.21 -15.65
CA LYS A 814 0.30 17.22 -16.08
C LYS A 814 -0.98 17.13 -15.25
N LEU A 815 -1.57 15.92 -15.17
CA LEU A 815 -2.82 15.68 -14.45
C LEU A 815 -2.64 15.79 -12.93
N CYS A 816 -1.54 15.26 -12.39
CA CYS A 816 -1.20 15.34 -10.96
C CYS A 816 -1.06 16.80 -10.49
N ASN A 817 -0.31 17.62 -11.23
CA ASN A 817 -0.16 19.06 -10.96
C ASN A 817 -1.51 19.78 -11.00
N ASN A 818 -2.34 19.51 -12.02
CA ASN A 818 -3.66 20.14 -12.12
C ASN A 818 -4.60 19.72 -10.98
N ILE A 819 -4.55 18.46 -10.50
CA ILE A 819 -5.29 18.05 -9.29
C ILE A 819 -4.76 18.78 -8.05
N CYS A 820 -3.43 18.93 -7.88
CA CYS A 820 -2.87 19.74 -6.78
C CYS A 820 -3.36 21.21 -6.83
N LYS A 821 -3.40 21.84 -8.01
CA LYS A 821 -3.99 23.19 -8.21
C LYS A 821 -5.47 23.23 -7.81
N ARG A 822 -6.27 22.19 -8.17
CA ARG A 822 -7.68 22.08 -7.76
C ARG A 822 -7.84 21.94 -6.25
N VAL A 823 -7.03 21.11 -5.59
CA VAL A 823 -7.03 20.94 -4.12
C VAL A 823 -6.72 22.26 -3.40
N VAL A 824 -5.75 23.03 -3.89
CA VAL A 824 -5.43 24.36 -3.34
C VAL A 824 -6.57 25.37 -3.54
N SER A 825 -7.13 25.44 -4.75
CA SER A 825 -8.19 26.41 -5.10
C SER A 825 -9.53 26.13 -4.40
N SER A 826 -9.83 24.86 -4.14
CA SER A 826 -11.02 24.40 -3.41
C SER A 826 -10.86 24.45 -1.89
N GLN A 827 -9.63 24.58 -1.36
CA GLN A 827 -9.30 24.49 0.07
C GLN A 827 -9.77 23.16 0.70
N LEU A 828 -9.85 22.08 -0.10
CA LEU A 828 -10.46 20.79 0.26
C LEU A 828 -9.91 20.14 1.54
N LEU A 829 -8.65 20.42 1.90
CA LEU A 829 -7.99 19.87 3.09
C LEU A 829 -8.21 20.70 4.37
N GLN A 830 -8.96 21.80 4.32
CA GLN A 830 -9.28 22.61 5.50
C GLN A 830 -10.41 21.97 6.31
N LYS A 831 -10.29 21.99 7.65
CA LYS A 831 -11.12 21.17 8.56
C LYS A 831 -12.63 21.28 8.35
N ASP A 832 -13.12 22.49 8.07
CA ASP A 832 -14.54 22.75 7.87
C ASP A 832 -15.10 21.92 6.67
N LEU A 833 -14.30 21.78 5.60
CA LEU A 833 -14.66 21.14 4.33
C LEU A 833 -14.38 19.63 4.27
N LEU A 834 -13.66 19.08 5.26
CA LEU A 834 -13.46 17.62 5.39
C LEU A 834 -14.78 16.89 5.70
N THR A 835 -15.71 17.56 6.38
CA THR A 835 -17.05 17.02 6.69
C THR A 835 -17.88 16.86 5.43
N GLU A 836 -17.96 17.89 4.58
CA GLU A 836 -18.62 17.83 3.27
C GLU A 836 -18.04 16.72 2.37
N HIS A 837 -16.72 16.48 2.45
CA HIS A 837 -16.08 15.39 1.72
C HIS A 837 -16.55 14.02 2.24
N HIS A 838 -16.57 13.83 3.56
CA HIS A 838 -17.04 12.59 4.19
C HIS A 838 -18.49 12.27 3.82
N ASP A 839 -19.39 13.26 3.94
CA ASP A 839 -20.81 13.11 3.63
C ASP A 839 -21.06 12.80 2.15
N ALA A 840 -20.33 13.46 1.24
CA ALA A 840 -20.36 13.17 -0.19
C ALA A 840 -19.88 11.74 -0.50
N MET A 841 -18.82 11.26 0.16
CA MET A 841 -18.32 9.89 -0.02
C MET A 841 -19.25 8.84 0.59
N GLN A 842 -19.89 9.13 1.74
CA GLN A 842 -20.96 8.28 2.28
C GLN A 842 -22.17 8.20 1.34
N SER A 843 -22.64 9.35 0.82
CA SER A 843 -23.72 9.47 -0.16
C SER A 843 -23.45 8.60 -1.40
N LEU A 844 -22.22 8.66 -1.93
CA LEU A 844 -21.78 7.83 -3.05
C LEU A 844 -21.72 6.33 -2.69
N ARG A 845 -21.11 5.96 -1.55
CA ARG A 845 -21.02 4.56 -1.09
C ARG A 845 -22.39 3.94 -0.88
N LYS A 846 -23.37 4.70 -0.37
CA LYS A 846 -24.76 4.27 -0.24
C LYS A 846 -25.39 3.99 -1.61
N ARG A 847 -25.35 4.96 -2.54
CA ARG A 847 -25.90 4.79 -3.91
C ARG A 847 -25.31 3.58 -4.63
N LEU A 848 -24.02 3.32 -4.44
CA LEU A 848 -23.33 2.17 -5.00
C LEU A 848 -23.77 0.85 -4.35
N ARG A 849 -23.91 0.81 -3.03
CA ARG A 849 -24.47 -0.34 -2.30
C ARG A 849 -25.90 -0.65 -2.77
N ASP A 850 -26.73 0.36 -2.96
CA ASP A 850 -28.11 0.23 -3.43
C ASP A 850 -28.16 -0.41 -4.84
N VAL A 851 -27.35 0.08 -5.79
CA VAL A 851 -27.25 -0.48 -7.15
C VAL A 851 -26.70 -1.91 -7.16
N CYS A 852 -25.68 -2.21 -6.36
CA CYS A 852 -25.19 -3.58 -6.19
C CYS A 852 -26.28 -4.49 -5.60
N ALA A 853 -27.05 -4.02 -4.62
CA ALA A 853 -28.12 -4.78 -3.98
C ALA A 853 -29.32 -5.03 -4.91
N GLU A 854 -29.61 -4.11 -5.84
CA GLU A 854 -30.66 -4.27 -6.86
C GLU A 854 -30.35 -5.42 -7.84
N TYR A 855 -29.10 -5.49 -8.30
CA TYR A 855 -28.67 -6.31 -9.45
C TYR A 855 -27.79 -7.53 -9.13
N GLN A 856 -27.43 -7.77 -7.86
CA GLN A 856 -26.79 -9.02 -7.43
C GLN A 856 -27.69 -10.26 -7.63
N ALA A 857 -27.13 -11.47 -7.57
CA ALA A 857 -27.84 -12.73 -7.84
C ALA A 857 -29.03 -13.01 -6.90
N THR A 858 -29.00 -12.46 -5.69
CA THR A 858 -30.07 -12.51 -4.68
C THR A 858 -30.97 -11.25 -4.69
N GLY A 859 -30.71 -10.30 -5.59
CA GLY A 859 -31.34 -8.98 -5.64
C GLY A 859 -32.77 -8.97 -6.20
N PRO A 860 -33.54 -7.88 -5.99
CA PRO A 860 -34.88 -7.70 -6.54
C PRO A 860 -34.98 -7.92 -8.05
N ALA A 861 -34.06 -7.38 -8.85
CA ALA A 861 -34.11 -7.52 -10.30
C ALA A 861 -33.95 -8.98 -10.74
N ALA A 862 -32.98 -9.69 -10.15
CA ALA A 862 -32.76 -11.12 -10.38
C ALA A 862 -34.01 -11.94 -10.01
N LYS A 863 -34.58 -11.69 -8.81
CA LYS A 863 -35.80 -12.38 -8.35
C LYS A 863 -36.96 -12.19 -9.32
N LEU A 864 -37.26 -10.96 -9.75
CA LEU A 864 -38.38 -10.65 -10.64
C LEU A 864 -38.24 -11.29 -12.05
N LEU A 865 -37.01 -11.38 -12.57
CA LEU A 865 -36.73 -12.03 -13.86
C LEU A 865 -36.84 -13.56 -13.75
N TYR A 866 -36.18 -14.16 -12.77
CA TYR A 866 -35.98 -15.61 -12.73
C TYR A 866 -37.10 -16.40 -12.03
N GLN A 867 -37.90 -15.78 -11.16
CA GLN A 867 -39.16 -16.40 -10.69
C GLN A 867 -40.10 -16.70 -11.87
N LYS A 868 -40.10 -15.82 -12.88
CA LYS A 868 -40.94 -15.94 -14.08
C LYS A 868 -40.44 -16.99 -15.09
N GLU A 869 -39.20 -17.49 -14.96
CA GLU A 869 -38.73 -18.70 -15.67
C GLU A 869 -39.24 -19.99 -15.01
N GLN A 870 -39.59 -19.97 -13.71
CA GLN A 870 -40.07 -21.16 -12.98
C GLN A 870 -41.59 -21.36 -13.15
N SER A 871 -42.37 -20.28 -13.20
CA SER A 871 -43.79 -20.34 -13.52
C SER A 871 -44.01 -20.66 -15.00
N LYS A 872 -44.17 -21.94 -15.33
CA LYS A 872 -44.81 -22.33 -16.59
C LYS A 872 -46.22 -21.73 -16.66
N ASP A 873 -46.67 -21.50 -17.89
CA ASP A 873 -48.03 -21.07 -18.24
C ASP A 873 -48.46 -19.66 -17.82
N PHE A 874 -47.80 -18.63 -18.36
CA PHE A 874 -48.49 -17.39 -18.76
C PHE A 874 -47.92 -16.84 -20.08
N SER A 875 -48.80 -16.32 -20.94
CA SER A 875 -48.41 -15.72 -22.23
C SER A 875 -47.62 -14.43 -22.04
N ARG A 876 -46.42 -14.34 -22.63
CA ARG A 876 -45.67 -13.07 -22.75
C ARG A 876 -46.52 -12.07 -23.54
N HIS A 877 -47.11 -11.08 -22.87
CA HIS A 877 -47.73 -9.92 -23.52
C HIS A 877 -46.63 -9.00 -24.09
N LEU A 878 -46.00 -9.45 -25.17
CA LEU A 878 -44.98 -8.71 -25.91
C LEU A 878 -45.67 -7.52 -26.60
N MET A 879 -45.32 -6.29 -26.21
CA MET A 879 -45.70 -5.11 -26.98
C MET A 879 -44.80 -5.04 -28.22
N ASN A 880 -45.34 -5.47 -29.36
CA ASN A 880 -44.61 -5.55 -30.62
C ASN A 880 -44.37 -4.16 -31.23
N TYR A 881 -43.33 -3.46 -30.76
CA TYR A 881 -42.79 -2.27 -31.39
C TYR A 881 -41.45 -2.59 -32.08
N ALA A 882 -41.31 -2.20 -33.35
CA ALA A 882 -40.20 -2.47 -34.28
C ALA A 882 -40.10 -3.88 -34.93
N SER A 883 -40.82 -4.04 -36.05
CA SER A 883 -40.39 -4.65 -37.33
C SER A 883 -39.50 -5.91 -37.42
N GLY A 884 -40.02 -6.93 -38.11
CA GLY A 884 -39.26 -7.71 -39.12
C GLY A 884 -38.64 -9.05 -38.67
N ARG A 885 -39.12 -10.17 -39.23
CA ARG A 885 -38.41 -11.47 -39.11
C ARG A 885 -37.07 -11.43 -39.85
N TRP A 886 -35.99 -11.83 -39.17
CA TRP A 886 -34.72 -12.17 -39.84
C TRP A 886 -34.77 -13.56 -40.48
N ASN A 887 -34.06 -13.72 -41.61
CA ASN A 887 -33.83 -15.01 -42.26
C ASN A 887 -32.42 -15.02 -42.89
N PRO A 888 -31.40 -15.65 -42.29
CA PRO A 888 -29.99 -15.37 -42.61
C PRO A 888 -29.45 -15.78 -44.00
N LEU A 889 -30.28 -16.32 -44.90
CA LEU A 889 -29.82 -17.05 -46.10
C LEU A 889 -30.57 -16.75 -47.40
N VAL A 890 -31.58 -15.85 -47.43
CA VAL A 890 -32.50 -15.74 -48.59
C VAL A 890 -32.70 -14.30 -49.10
N ASP A 891 -32.95 -13.34 -48.22
CA ASP A 891 -33.48 -12.02 -48.64
C ASP A 891 -32.40 -10.93 -48.68
N SER A 892 -31.79 -10.73 -49.86
CA SER A 892 -30.81 -9.66 -50.15
C SER A 892 -31.43 -8.28 -50.42
N SER A 893 -32.72 -8.09 -50.07
CA SER A 893 -33.42 -6.81 -50.16
C SER A 893 -34.34 -6.63 -48.95
N SER A 894 -34.04 -5.65 -48.10
CA SER A 894 -34.81 -5.37 -46.88
C SER A 894 -34.95 -3.86 -46.66
N PRO A 895 -35.92 -3.40 -45.83
CA PRO A 895 -35.96 -2.00 -45.37
C PRO A 895 -34.81 -1.65 -44.41
N ILE A 896 -33.81 -2.54 -44.27
CA ILE A 896 -32.57 -2.38 -43.50
C ILE A 896 -31.36 -2.65 -44.43
N SER A 897 -31.54 -2.44 -45.75
CA SER A 897 -30.52 -2.58 -46.79
C SER A 897 -30.61 -1.45 -47.83
N GLY A 898 -30.95 -0.25 -47.38
CA GLY A 898 -30.29 0.96 -47.89
C GLY A 898 -28.90 1.08 -47.26
N ALA A 899 -28.04 1.94 -47.79
CA ALA A 899 -26.68 2.13 -47.27
C ALA A 899 -26.68 2.59 -45.79
N SER A 900 -25.64 2.18 -45.05
CA SER A 900 -25.14 2.80 -43.80
C SER A 900 -26.21 3.31 -42.80
N SER A 901 -26.54 2.50 -41.79
CA SER A 901 -27.20 2.98 -40.57
C SER A 901 -26.30 2.78 -39.33
N GLU A 902 -25.21 3.54 -39.26
CA GLU A 902 -24.29 3.58 -38.11
C GLU A 902 -24.96 4.15 -36.83
N HIS A 903 -26.20 4.65 -36.95
CA HIS A 903 -26.99 5.37 -35.96
C HIS A 903 -27.80 4.50 -34.98
N GLN A 904 -27.57 3.19 -34.91
CA GLN A 904 -28.36 2.29 -34.02
C GLN A 904 -28.32 2.71 -32.54
N ARG A 905 -27.17 3.24 -32.08
CA ARG A 905 -26.97 3.73 -30.70
C ARG A 905 -27.96 4.83 -30.31
N LEU A 906 -28.21 5.81 -31.19
CA LEU A 906 -29.16 6.90 -30.92
C LEU A 906 -30.63 6.43 -30.90
N LYS A 907 -30.97 5.39 -31.68
CA LYS A 907 -32.32 4.80 -31.72
C LYS A 907 -32.68 4.04 -30.44
N LEU A 908 -31.68 3.66 -29.64
CA LEU A 908 -31.80 3.13 -28.28
C LEU A 908 -31.90 4.26 -27.25
N ALA A 909 -30.91 5.15 -27.19
CA ALA A 909 -30.78 6.20 -26.17
C ALA A 909 -31.93 7.21 -26.10
N ASN A 910 -32.53 7.58 -27.24
CA ASN A 910 -33.55 8.64 -27.31
C ASN A 910 -34.98 8.17 -26.94
N ARG A 911 -35.13 7.29 -25.93
CA ARG A 911 -36.45 6.75 -25.52
C ARG A 911 -36.58 6.62 -24.00
N HIS A 912 -37.35 7.51 -23.37
CA HIS A 912 -37.84 7.28 -22.02
C HIS A 912 -38.61 5.96 -21.94
N ARG A 913 -38.35 5.16 -20.90
CA ARG A 913 -39.03 3.89 -20.61
C ARG A 913 -39.48 3.86 -19.16
N SER A 914 -40.21 2.80 -18.79
CA SER A 914 -40.49 2.51 -17.38
C SER A 914 -39.35 1.67 -16.77
N ARG A 915 -38.99 1.92 -15.51
CA ARG A 915 -37.99 1.11 -14.77
C ARG A 915 -38.33 -0.39 -14.69
N THR A 916 -39.59 -0.75 -14.94
CA THR A 916 -40.09 -2.13 -15.00
C THR A 916 -39.87 -2.82 -16.36
N GLU A 917 -39.33 -2.14 -17.37
CA GLU A 917 -39.08 -2.74 -18.68
C GLU A 917 -37.80 -3.57 -18.74
N VAL A 918 -37.93 -4.73 -19.38
CA VAL A 918 -36.83 -5.64 -19.72
C VAL A 918 -36.65 -5.60 -21.22
N LEU A 919 -35.41 -5.39 -21.68
CA LEU A 919 -35.04 -5.54 -23.08
C LEU A 919 -34.73 -7.01 -23.36
N SER A 920 -35.22 -7.55 -24.47
CA SER A 920 -35.15 -8.98 -24.80
C SER A 920 -34.80 -9.16 -26.27
N PHE A 921 -33.76 -9.95 -26.54
CA PHE A 921 -33.30 -10.24 -27.90
C PHE A 921 -33.59 -11.70 -28.26
N ASP A 922 -34.49 -11.90 -29.22
CA ASP A 922 -34.97 -13.24 -29.62
C ASP A 922 -34.11 -13.93 -30.70
N GLY A 923 -32.99 -13.33 -31.07
CA GLY A 923 -32.13 -13.78 -32.18
C GLY A 923 -32.44 -13.10 -33.52
N SER A 924 -33.52 -12.32 -33.60
CA SER A 924 -33.94 -11.58 -34.79
C SER A 924 -34.29 -10.11 -34.52
N ILE A 925 -34.93 -9.82 -33.38
CA ILE A 925 -35.48 -8.51 -33.02
C ILE A 925 -35.13 -8.21 -31.56
N LEU A 926 -34.81 -6.95 -31.28
CA LEU A 926 -34.77 -6.40 -29.92
C LEU A 926 -36.17 -5.89 -29.54
N ARG A 927 -36.80 -6.49 -28.53
CA ARG A 927 -38.13 -6.12 -28.01
C ARG A 927 -38.00 -5.58 -26.58
N SER A 928 -38.96 -4.79 -26.11
CA SER A 928 -39.16 -4.57 -24.67
C SER A 928 -40.44 -5.27 -24.19
N TYR A 929 -40.47 -5.62 -22.90
CA TYR A 929 -41.71 -5.93 -22.19
C TYR A 929 -41.63 -5.43 -20.76
N ALA A 930 -42.74 -4.93 -20.22
CA ALA A 930 -42.84 -4.59 -18.82
C ALA A 930 -42.98 -5.86 -17.96
N LEU A 931 -42.20 -5.95 -16.90
CA LEU A 931 -42.51 -6.83 -15.78
C LEU A 931 -43.71 -6.25 -15.04
N SER A 932 -44.86 -6.92 -15.17
CA SER A 932 -46.05 -6.61 -14.37
C SER A 932 -45.66 -6.58 -12.88
N PRO A 933 -45.92 -5.50 -12.14
CA PRO A 933 -45.77 -5.55 -10.68
C PRO A 933 -46.66 -6.67 -10.15
N VAL A 934 -46.10 -7.53 -9.31
CA VAL A 934 -46.88 -8.58 -8.64
C VAL A 934 -47.93 -7.88 -7.78
N TYR A 935 -49.16 -8.36 -7.84
CA TYR A 935 -50.33 -7.72 -7.24
C TYR A 935 -50.09 -7.34 -5.77
N GLU A 936 -50.63 -6.19 -5.36
CA GLU A 936 -50.33 -5.44 -4.12
C GLU A 936 -50.90 -6.10 -2.84
N ALA A 937 -50.62 -7.40 -2.68
CA ALA A 937 -51.06 -8.29 -1.61
C ALA A 937 -49.88 -8.95 -0.87
N ALA A 938 -48.67 -8.91 -1.44
CA ALA A 938 -47.41 -9.25 -0.76
C ALA A 938 -46.77 -8.03 -0.05
N THR A 939 -47.38 -6.84 -0.19
CA THR A 939 -47.00 -5.57 0.44
C THR A 939 -47.82 -5.26 1.70
N ARG A 940 -48.39 -6.28 2.36
CA ARG A 940 -48.57 -6.19 3.81
C ARG A 940 -47.19 -6.30 4.45
N PRO A 941 -46.84 -5.48 5.45
CA PRO A 941 -45.78 -5.89 6.37
C PRO A 941 -46.21 -7.25 6.94
N VAL A 942 -45.33 -8.23 6.89
CA VAL A 942 -45.49 -9.42 7.74
C VAL A 942 -45.35 -8.90 9.16
N GLU A 943 -46.41 -9.02 9.97
CA GLU A 943 -46.30 -8.74 11.40
C GLU A 943 -45.18 -9.60 11.97
N GLU A 944 -44.11 -8.96 12.43
CA GLU A 944 -43.06 -9.65 13.14
C GLU A 944 -43.68 -10.30 14.38
N ALA A 945 -43.56 -11.62 14.48
CA ALA A 945 -43.92 -12.35 15.69
C ALA A 945 -42.91 -12.02 16.79
N LEU A 946 -43.10 -10.85 17.41
CA LEU A 946 -42.30 -10.18 18.43
C LEU A 946 -41.21 -11.06 19.09
N PRO A 947 -39.96 -11.03 18.58
CA PRO A 947 -38.82 -11.34 19.44
C PRO A 947 -38.73 -10.23 20.50
N VAL A 948 -38.53 -10.61 21.76
CA VAL A 948 -38.44 -9.65 22.87
C VAL A 948 -37.27 -8.68 22.64
N SER A 949 -37.50 -7.41 22.97
CA SER A 949 -36.62 -6.28 22.70
C SER A 949 -35.14 -6.56 23.01
N THR A 950 -34.33 -6.62 21.95
CA THR A 950 -32.89 -6.36 22.00
C THR A 950 -32.59 -5.33 20.93
N THR A 951 -31.97 -4.22 21.31
CA THR A 951 -31.59 -3.15 20.39
C THR A 951 -30.42 -3.59 19.52
N LYS A 952 -30.71 -4.26 18.41
CA LYS A 952 -29.73 -4.37 17.32
C LYS A 952 -29.53 -2.98 16.72
N VAL A 953 -28.37 -2.40 17.04
CA VAL A 953 -27.71 -1.41 16.17
C VAL A 953 -27.66 -2.00 14.76
N GLU A 954 -27.86 -1.19 13.72
CA GLU A 954 -27.59 -1.61 12.35
C GLU A 954 -26.11 -2.04 12.26
N GLN A 955 -25.87 -3.34 12.15
CA GLN A 955 -24.51 -3.83 11.98
C GLN A 955 -24.02 -3.37 10.61
N GLU A 956 -23.16 -2.36 10.60
CA GLU A 956 -22.38 -2.01 9.42
C GLU A 956 -21.58 -3.25 9.01
N GLU A 957 -22.07 -4.02 8.03
CA GLU A 957 -21.34 -5.14 7.46
C GLU A 957 -20.01 -4.60 6.92
N ALA A 958 -18.92 -4.97 7.59
CA ALA A 958 -17.57 -4.48 7.27
C ALA A 958 -17.29 -4.71 5.79
N ASP A 959 -16.89 -3.64 5.08
CA ASP A 959 -16.82 -3.58 3.61
C ASP A 959 -15.96 -4.74 3.07
N SER A 960 -16.63 -5.81 2.65
CA SER A 960 -15.94 -7.06 2.37
C SER A 960 -15.07 -6.91 1.13
N ARG A 961 -13.87 -7.51 1.14
CA ARG A 961 -12.99 -7.57 -0.04
C ARG A 961 -13.56 -8.45 -1.17
N GLU A 962 -14.72 -9.06 -0.98
CA GLU A 962 -15.38 -9.93 -1.96
C GLU A 962 -16.25 -9.09 -2.91
N VAL A 963 -15.80 -8.97 -4.16
CA VAL A 963 -16.48 -8.14 -5.18
C VAL A 963 -17.82 -8.75 -5.56
N VAL A 964 -18.90 -8.03 -5.26
CA VAL A 964 -20.27 -8.37 -5.68
C VAL A 964 -20.33 -8.37 -7.22
N LEU A 965 -20.71 -9.49 -7.82
CA LEU A 965 -20.86 -9.63 -9.27
C LEU A 965 -22.32 -9.39 -9.71
N PRO A 966 -22.56 -8.85 -10.92
CA PRO A 966 -23.89 -8.74 -11.48
C PRO A 966 -24.53 -10.13 -11.63
N GLY A 967 -25.69 -10.31 -11.01
CA GLY A 967 -26.51 -11.53 -11.06
C GLY A 967 -27.63 -11.48 -12.10
N VAL A 968 -27.62 -10.45 -12.94
CA VAL A 968 -28.42 -10.29 -14.15
C VAL A 968 -27.55 -9.70 -15.26
N ASN A 969 -27.91 -9.95 -16.52
CA ASN A 969 -27.38 -9.17 -17.63
C ASN A 969 -28.10 -7.82 -17.66
N LEU A 970 -27.37 -6.74 -17.96
CA LEU A 970 -27.92 -5.38 -18.03
C LEU A 970 -27.55 -4.71 -19.36
N VAL A 971 -28.25 -3.64 -19.69
CA VAL A 971 -27.85 -2.66 -20.70
C VAL A 971 -28.14 -1.25 -20.18
N PHE A 972 -27.14 -0.38 -20.19
CA PHE A 972 -27.32 1.06 -20.09
C PHE A 972 -27.42 1.61 -21.52
N ASP A 973 -28.56 2.20 -21.88
CA ASP A 973 -28.85 2.53 -23.28
C ASP A 973 -28.31 3.88 -23.76
N GLY A 974 -27.74 4.66 -22.85
CA GLY A 974 -27.36 6.07 -23.03
C GLY A 974 -28.06 7.00 -22.02
N SER A 975 -29.19 6.57 -21.47
CA SER A 975 -30.01 7.33 -20.51
C SER A 975 -30.38 6.55 -19.25
N GLU A 976 -30.83 5.30 -19.39
CA GLU A 976 -31.31 4.46 -18.29
C GLU A 976 -30.66 3.07 -18.31
N LEU A 977 -30.60 2.43 -17.12
CA LEU A 977 -30.09 1.08 -16.91
C LEU A 977 -31.27 0.10 -16.83
N HIS A 978 -31.26 -0.94 -17.65
CA HIS A 978 -32.34 -1.95 -17.72
C HIS A 978 -31.80 -3.38 -17.75
N PRO A 979 -32.57 -4.39 -17.28
CA PRO A 979 -32.22 -5.79 -17.48
C PRO A 979 -32.31 -6.24 -18.96
N PHE A 980 -31.44 -7.17 -19.34
CA PHE A 980 -31.24 -7.58 -20.74
C PHE A 980 -31.30 -9.11 -20.96
N GLU A 981 -32.45 -9.62 -21.42
CA GLU A 981 -32.66 -11.02 -21.77
C GLU A 981 -32.02 -11.37 -23.12
N ILE A 982 -30.79 -11.90 -23.09
CA ILE A 982 -30.03 -12.36 -24.27
C ILE A 982 -30.16 -13.87 -24.53
N GLY A 983 -31.29 -14.48 -24.15
CA GLY A 983 -31.47 -15.94 -24.14
C GLY A 983 -31.11 -16.63 -25.48
N ALA A 984 -31.46 -16.02 -26.61
CA ALA A 984 -31.15 -16.56 -27.94
C ALA A 984 -29.67 -16.48 -28.35
N CYS A 985 -28.89 -15.59 -27.71
CA CYS A 985 -27.46 -15.43 -27.95
C CYS A 985 -26.61 -16.53 -27.31
N LEU A 986 -27.10 -17.14 -26.22
CA LEU A 986 -26.32 -18.06 -25.39
C LEU A 986 -26.17 -19.43 -26.05
N GLN A 987 -24.94 -19.95 -26.05
CA GLN A 987 -24.62 -21.35 -26.29
C GLN A 987 -24.75 -22.15 -24.97
N ALA A 988 -24.36 -21.54 -23.85
CA ALA A 988 -24.50 -22.10 -22.51
C ALA A 988 -24.56 -21.00 -21.44
N ARG A 989 -25.24 -21.28 -20.33
CA ARG A 989 -25.18 -20.54 -19.06
C ARG A 989 -25.23 -21.53 -17.90
N GLN A 990 -24.66 -21.20 -16.76
CA GLN A 990 -24.93 -21.94 -15.52
C GLN A 990 -26.43 -21.81 -15.14
N PRO A 991 -27.06 -22.83 -14.52
CA PRO A 991 -28.42 -22.73 -14.02
C PRO A 991 -28.53 -21.63 -12.96
N VAL A 992 -29.39 -20.64 -13.20
CA VAL A 992 -29.46 -19.43 -12.36
C VAL A 992 -29.88 -19.72 -10.92
N SER A 993 -30.67 -20.79 -10.70
CA SER A 993 -30.99 -21.29 -9.36
C SER A 993 -29.74 -21.66 -8.55
N LEU A 994 -28.74 -22.29 -9.17
CA LEU A 994 -27.48 -22.66 -8.50
C LEU A 994 -26.60 -21.43 -8.22
N ILE A 995 -26.67 -20.40 -9.08
CA ILE A 995 -25.98 -19.12 -8.83
C ILE A 995 -26.59 -18.42 -7.61
N ALA A 996 -27.93 -18.36 -7.54
CA ALA A 996 -28.65 -17.74 -6.42
C ALA A 996 -28.49 -18.55 -5.11
N GLU A 997 -28.52 -19.88 -5.17
CA GLU A 997 -28.29 -20.78 -4.03
C GLU A 997 -26.86 -20.66 -3.50
N ALA A 998 -25.85 -20.67 -4.38
CA ALA A 998 -24.45 -20.47 -3.99
C ALA A 998 -24.21 -19.07 -3.38
N ALA A 999 -24.78 -18.02 -3.97
CA ALA A 999 -24.68 -16.66 -3.42
C ALA A 999 -25.34 -16.53 -2.03
N ALA A 1000 -26.51 -17.15 -1.84
CA ALA A 1000 -27.17 -17.20 -0.53
C ALA A 1000 -26.35 -18.00 0.50
N ALA A 1001 -25.76 -19.13 0.10
CA ALA A 1001 -24.90 -19.93 0.97
C ALA A 1001 -23.63 -19.17 1.39
N SER A 1002 -22.98 -18.44 0.46
CA SER A 1002 -21.83 -17.57 0.78
C SER A 1002 -22.20 -16.49 1.80
N ALA A 1003 -23.33 -15.79 1.62
CA ALA A 1003 -23.78 -14.75 2.55
C ALA A 1003 -24.03 -15.31 3.97
N VAL A 1004 -24.65 -16.50 4.08
CA VAL A 1004 -24.85 -17.18 5.37
C VAL A 1004 -23.51 -17.60 6.00
N ILE A 1005 -22.52 -18.00 5.21
CA ILE A 1005 -21.16 -18.32 5.71
C ILE A 1005 -20.41 -17.05 6.16
N GLN A 1006 -20.61 -15.92 5.50
CA GLN A 1006 -20.05 -14.62 5.91
C GLN A 1006 -20.66 -14.16 7.24
N GLN A 1007 -21.99 -14.22 7.40
CA GLN A 1007 -22.65 -13.84 8.65
C GLN A 1007 -22.23 -14.72 9.84
N ASN A 1008 -22.10 -16.04 9.64
CA ASN A 1008 -21.56 -16.97 10.65
C ASN A 1008 -20.03 -16.87 10.86
N ARG A 1009 -19.34 -15.90 10.24
CA ARG A 1009 -17.94 -15.53 10.50
C ARG A 1009 -17.78 -14.14 11.12
N ALA A 1010 -18.85 -13.34 11.11
CA ALA A 1010 -18.92 -12.04 11.80
C ALA A 1010 -19.51 -12.16 13.22
N SER A 1011 -20.01 -13.35 13.58
CA SER A 1011 -20.46 -13.78 14.92
C SER A 1011 -19.42 -14.65 15.62
#